data_AF-A0AAN6QU18-F1
#
_entry.id   AF-A0AAN6QU18-F1
#
_cell.length_a   1.000
_cell.length_b   1.000
_cell.length_c   1.000
_cell.angle_alpha   90.00
_cell.angle_beta   90.00
_cell.angle_gamma   90.00
#
_symmetry.space_group_name_H-M   'P 1'
#
loop_
_entity.id
_entity.type
_entity.pdbx_description
1 polymer ?
#
loop_
_entity_poly.entity_id
_entity_poly.type
_entity_poly.pdbx_seq_one_letter_code
_entity_poly.pdbx_strand_id
1 'polypeptide(L)'
;MFGKTDDLGSAEAQNRDDAAEEGKESRGFMGKMKHPFPELREKLKDTKLYDVKVGAIHLSQRVGKFKNLVNPNHRHDEEHEQATDAKRTEIAEGHRFQSFAPERDGNRIKWYIDGRDYFHAVSVALERAKETIYIADWWLSPELFLRRPPAANLEWRLDTVLKRAAERGVKIYVNVYKEVEAAVSCNSIHTKHALEALCPRGSPGYRNIVVMRHPDHNVFENAGDMTFYWAHHEKYIVIDYDLAFIGGLDLCFGRWDNRQHPLSDARPAGVEGEIFPGQDFNNNRIMDFKSVDDWKSNELSKAEYGRMPWHDVAMGVIGPCVYDIAEHFILRWNFCKRDKYKRDERYDWLVLSGRTGDDEDLTGVQRPKHPVGDYVQHPLSPLEHKTGSPYQGHLVHDGDVQDDGSAGDDDEFHDAPESLDEHGYTPEQHRFGHGPQKYFEEHGFGPREAMHRPQMTSDKSLPSLPSEARQAGNPEDPRDEVGSKQENAKMTGNDAAKEGTNTASGGITEKRKGYSSNMTDFTAKGGQGTVHAQIVRSSADWSSGILTEQSIQNAYCQVIREAQHLVHIENQFFITATGEDQAPVHNQIGAAIVDACLDAEREGRKFKVIIMMPCIPGFAGDLRDDAAIGTRAIMDYQYKSISRGEKSIYGRLKAAGVDPTKYIFCFNLRSYDRINKTPGLKAQEEKSGLKYQDLQRAQAEAVMPTGVHGAAGEGTEGHPAAEDRPDVMGGEKSNNTKQAWDQHGARHVGLAGEVGSDDPVRSVDSIAKDAMLGEPKVSEEDYAGRGDAGRDGNDQQSDADMREQEKENFIQEELYIHGKVLIVDDRVVICGSSNINDRSQLGFHDSELSIVMEDTLAVDSTMDGRPFKAGLHAASLRRMLWREHLGLLPAQNLDATQDPNAQPPGDGDNDWFANDRYNDFVADPLSDELWATWTQQATTNTQIFRHLFHADPDDNVKNFEQYDHFLGAKGSRKMGHLFDPYQPVDHVRQELDKVRGHIVWMPLDFLCEVQMAEQGLQVNSFTESVYT
;
A
#
# COMPACT_ATOMS: atom_id res chain seq x y z
N MET A 1 -7.87 -38.27 39.25
CA MET A 1 -7.77 -39.08 40.48
C MET A 1 -8.87 -38.57 41.42
N PHE A 2 -9.94 -39.34 41.69
CA PHE A 2 -11.22 -38.91 42.31
C PHE A 2 -11.95 -37.76 41.56
N GLY A 3 -13.28 -37.72 41.40
CA GLY A 3 -14.40 -38.67 41.57
C GLY A 3 -15.65 -38.06 40.88
N LYS A 4 -16.54 -38.79 40.20
CA LYS A 4 -17.61 -39.68 40.76
C LYS A 4 -18.64 -38.91 41.62
N THR A 5 -19.97 -39.13 41.59
CA THR A 5 -20.93 -40.09 40.95
C THR A 5 -22.36 -39.50 41.15
N ASP A 6 -23.50 -39.84 40.55
CA ASP A 6 -24.05 -40.64 39.39
C ASP A 6 -25.61 -40.39 39.44
N ASP A 7 -26.53 -40.66 38.51
CA ASP A 7 -26.63 -40.79 37.03
C ASP A 7 -28.14 -41.01 36.66
N LEU A 8 -28.52 -41.13 35.36
CA LEU A 8 -29.74 -41.76 34.79
C LEU A 8 -31.18 -41.15 34.93
N GLY A 9 -31.77 -40.83 33.75
CA GLY A 9 -33.14 -41.23 33.31
C GLY A 9 -34.41 -40.55 33.87
N SER A 10 -35.61 -40.74 33.30
CA SER A 10 -36.03 -41.13 31.93
C SER A 10 -37.58 -41.22 31.82
N ALA A 11 -38.12 -40.88 30.64
CA ALA A 11 -39.41 -41.35 30.07
C ALA A 11 -40.78 -40.84 30.63
N GLU A 12 -41.64 -40.46 29.66
CA GLU A 12 -43.11 -40.68 29.58
C GLU A 12 -44.08 -40.10 30.65
N ALA A 13 -45.39 -39.90 30.39
CA ALA A 13 -46.19 -39.57 29.18
C ALA A 13 -47.67 -39.40 29.64
N GLN A 14 -48.58 -39.03 28.71
CA GLN A 14 -50.06 -39.08 28.84
C GLN A 14 -50.69 -38.05 29.81
N ASN A 15 -51.99 -37.68 29.70
CA ASN A 15 -52.84 -37.32 28.55
C ASN A 15 -54.22 -36.89 29.11
N ARG A 16 -54.96 -35.97 28.42
CA ARG A 16 -56.45 -35.91 28.39
C ARG A 16 -57.21 -35.49 29.67
N ASP A 17 -58.45 -34.97 29.63
CA ASP A 17 -59.30 -34.40 28.55
C ASP A 17 -60.42 -33.49 29.17
N ASP A 18 -61.17 -32.79 28.30
CA ASP A 18 -62.53 -32.18 28.48
C ASP A 18 -62.73 -30.99 29.47
N ALA A 19 -63.33 -29.82 29.14
CA ALA A 19 -64.56 -29.41 28.39
C ALA A 19 -65.81 -29.28 29.30
N ALA A 20 -66.87 -28.47 29.07
CA ALA A 20 -67.28 -27.38 28.14
C ALA A 20 -68.20 -26.39 28.94
N GLU A 21 -69.06 -25.45 28.49
CA GLU A 21 -69.54 -24.75 27.26
C GLU A 21 -70.33 -23.47 27.77
N GLU A 22 -70.99 -22.52 27.06
CA GLU A 22 -71.24 -22.16 25.65
C GLU A 22 -71.58 -20.64 25.54
N GLY A 23 -71.15 -19.97 24.46
CA GLY A 23 -71.87 -18.83 23.84
C GLY A 23 -71.74 -17.40 24.40
N LYS A 24 -71.96 -16.34 23.59
CA LYS A 24 -72.18 -16.28 22.13
C LYS A 24 -72.03 -14.83 21.60
N GLU A 25 -71.51 -14.69 20.37
CA GLU A 25 -71.81 -13.64 19.34
C GLU A 25 -71.81 -12.11 19.69
N SER A 26 -71.51 -11.16 18.78
CA SER A 26 -70.86 -11.17 17.45
C SER A 26 -70.49 -9.71 17.02
N ARG A 27 -69.70 -9.59 15.92
CA ARG A 27 -69.53 -8.39 15.04
C ARG A 27 -69.04 -7.06 15.66
N GLY A 28 -67.99 -6.49 15.07
CA GLY A 28 -67.53 -5.12 15.33
C GLY A 28 -67.84 -4.15 14.18
N PHE A 29 -67.65 -2.84 14.41
CA PHE A 29 -67.52 -1.83 13.35
C PHE A 29 -66.67 -0.63 13.79
N MET A 30 -66.19 0.15 12.84
CA MET A 30 -65.30 1.31 13.00
C MET A 30 -66.09 2.59 13.37
N GLY A 31 -65.59 3.42 14.30
CA GLY A 31 -66.27 4.69 14.67
C GLY A 31 -65.38 5.71 15.40
N LYS A 32 -65.25 6.92 14.83
CA LYS A 32 -64.53 8.06 15.44
C LYS A 32 -65.49 8.90 16.30
N MET A 33 -65.02 9.43 17.44
CA MET A 33 -65.19 10.81 18.00
C MET A 33 -64.61 10.82 19.44
N LYS A 34 -64.13 11.88 20.10
CA LYS A 34 -63.64 13.25 19.88
C LYS A 34 -63.24 13.78 21.30
N HIS A 35 -62.24 14.65 21.40
CA HIS A 35 -61.98 15.52 22.58
C HIS A 35 -63.06 16.63 22.72
N PRO A 36 -63.04 17.55 23.72
CA PRO A 36 -62.12 17.72 24.88
C PRO A 36 -62.80 17.94 26.25
N PHE A 37 -61.99 18.10 27.31
CA PHE A 37 -62.29 19.01 28.43
C PHE A 37 -61.02 19.83 28.80
N PRO A 38 -61.12 21.07 29.34
CA PRO A 38 -60.03 22.06 29.19
C PRO A 38 -59.63 22.78 30.49
N GLU A 39 -58.46 22.46 31.09
CA GLU A 39 -57.97 23.27 32.22
C GLU A 39 -56.43 23.22 32.44
N LEU A 40 -55.66 23.72 31.46
CA LEU A 40 -54.25 24.10 31.69
C LEU A 40 -53.71 25.08 30.62
N ARG A 41 -54.21 26.34 30.60
CA ARG A 41 -53.79 27.33 29.58
C ARG A 41 -53.54 28.76 30.08
N GLU A 42 -53.01 28.92 31.29
CA GLU A 42 -52.48 30.22 31.72
C GLU A 42 -51.20 30.13 32.58
N LYS A 43 -50.14 29.59 31.96
CA LYS A 43 -48.71 29.87 32.24
C LYS A 43 -47.85 29.21 31.15
N LEU A 44 -46.58 29.62 31.07
CA LEU A 44 -45.60 29.21 30.04
C LEU A 44 -45.98 29.64 28.61
N LYS A 45 -45.78 30.94 28.36
CA LYS A 45 -45.21 31.35 27.07
C LYS A 45 -43.68 31.22 27.13
N ASP A 46 -43.09 31.20 25.93
CA ASP A 46 -41.68 31.40 25.61
C ASP A 46 -40.70 30.21 25.83
N THR A 47 -39.65 30.23 25.01
CA THR A 47 -38.41 29.39 25.02
C THR A 47 -38.46 27.85 24.99
N LYS A 48 -39.55 27.17 24.58
CA LYS A 48 -39.53 25.68 24.35
C LYS A 48 -40.15 25.15 23.04
N LEU A 49 -39.89 25.80 21.89
CA LEU A 49 -40.28 25.28 20.56
C LEU A 49 -39.12 24.73 19.70
N TYR A 50 -37.87 24.99 20.06
CA TYR A 50 -36.70 24.43 19.36
C TYR A 50 -36.37 23.02 19.90
N ASP A 51 -36.13 22.89 21.21
CA ASP A 51 -35.78 21.63 21.89
C ASP A 51 -36.75 20.48 21.63
N VAL A 52 -38.05 20.75 21.53
CA VAL A 52 -39.06 19.72 21.26
C VAL A 52 -38.94 19.19 19.83
N LYS A 53 -38.58 20.04 18.87
CA LYS A 53 -38.35 19.63 17.48
C LYS A 53 -37.04 18.87 17.34
N VAL A 54 -35.97 19.31 18.01
CA VAL A 54 -34.68 18.60 18.09
C VAL A 54 -34.86 17.25 18.78
N GLY A 55 -35.55 17.19 19.93
CA GLY A 55 -35.83 15.95 20.66
C GLY A 55 -36.68 14.96 19.85
N ALA A 56 -37.66 15.44 19.07
CA ALA A 56 -38.42 14.61 18.14
C ALA A 56 -37.56 14.07 16.99
N ILE A 57 -36.64 14.87 16.43
CA ILE A 57 -35.67 14.41 15.42
C ILE A 57 -34.72 13.36 16.01
N HIS A 58 -34.18 13.58 17.21
CA HIS A 58 -33.34 12.59 17.89
C HIS A 58 -34.09 11.29 18.20
N LEU A 59 -35.38 11.36 18.59
CA LEU A 59 -36.19 10.16 18.79
C LEU A 59 -36.49 9.45 17.46
N SER A 60 -36.78 10.20 16.40
CA SER A 60 -36.97 9.68 15.04
C SER A 60 -35.70 9.00 14.51
N GLN A 61 -34.52 9.57 14.75
CA GLN A 61 -33.23 8.95 14.40
C GLN A 61 -32.92 7.72 15.26
N ARG A 62 -33.33 7.69 16.53
CA ARG A 62 -33.16 6.52 17.41
C ARG A 62 -34.09 5.36 17.02
N VAL A 63 -35.29 5.66 16.54
CA VAL A 63 -36.20 4.69 15.89
C VAL A 63 -35.67 4.30 14.50
N GLY A 64 -35.06 5.23 13.78
CA GLY A 64 -34.33 5.00 12.52
C GLY A 64 -33.23 3.95 12.69
N LYS A 65 -32.29 4.12 13.65
CA LYS A 65 -31.25 3.12 13.94
C LYS A 65 -31.82 1.72 14.25
N PHE A 66 -32.97 1.63 14.92
CA PHE A 66 -33.67 0.35 15.15
C PHE A 66 -34.33 -0.25 13.90
N LYS A 67 -34.49 0.53 12.83
CA LYS A 67 -34.98 0.11 11.51
C LYS A 67 -33.83 -0.25 10.57
N ASN A 68 -32.69 0.45 10.66
CA ASN A 68 -31.45 0.16 9.90
C ASN A 68 -30.91 -1.25 10.22
N LEU A 69 -31.14 -1.76 11.44
CA LEU A 69 -30.90 -3.15 11.85
C LEU A 69 -31.66 -4.22 11.01
N VAL A 70 -32.49 -3.81 10.06
CA VAL A 70 -33.27 -4.67 9.16
C VAL A 70 -33.17 -4.23 7.68
N ASN A 71 -32.25 -3.32 7.35
CA ASN A 71 -31.96 -2.90 5.98
C ASN A 71 -30.51 -2.38 5.86
N PRO A 72 -29.58 -3.17 5.28
CA PRO A 72 -28.19 -2.74 5.08
C PRO A 72 -28.08 -1.50 4.18
N ASN A 73 -28.73 -1.53 3.00
CA ASN A 73 -28.59 -0.57 1.88
C ASN A 73 -29.25 0.82 2.10
N HIS A 74 -29.42 1.25 3.35
CA HIS A 74 -30.08 2.50 3.75
C HIS A 74 -29.40 3.83 3.31
N ARG A 75 -28.35 3.75 2.48
CA ARG A 75 -27.55 4.85 1.90
C ARG A 75 -27.67 4.94 0.37
N HIS A 76 -28.49 4.07 -0.23
CA HIS A 76 -28.81 3.99 -1.67
C HIS A 76 -30.34 3.93 -1.89
N ASP A 77 -31.12 4.38 -0.90
CA ASP A 77 -32.57 4.20 -0.79
C ASP A 77 -33.35 5.48 -1.12
N GLU A 78 -32.74 6.67 -0.96
CA GLU A 78 -33.39 7.93 -1.32
C GLU A 78 -33.24 8.24 -2.82
N GLU A 79 -34.26 8.86 -3.42
CA GLU A 79 -34.35 9.20 -4.86
C GLU A 79 -33.12 9.98 -5.38
N HIS A 80 -32.46 10.77 -4.52
CA HIS A 80 -31.26 11.51 -4.86
C HIS A 80 -29.98 10.65 -4.80
N GLU A 81 -29.88 9.70 -3.87
CA GLU A 81 -28.77 8.74 -3.79
C GLU A 81 -28.78 7.87 -5.06
N GLN A 82 -29.96 7.36 -5.41
CA GLN A 82 -30.19 6.55 -6.62
C GLN A 82 -29.88 7.31 -7.92
N ALA A 83 -30.14 8.62 -7.98
CA ALA A 83 -29.76 9.45 -9.13
C ALA A 83 -28.23 9.61 -9.24
N THR A 84 -27.55 9.91 -8.12
CA THR A 84 -26.08 10.02 -8.06
C THR A 84 -25.39 8.69 -8.38
N ASP A 85 -25.92 7.56 -7.91
CA ASP A 85 -25.32 6.25 -8.19
C ASP A 85 -25.59 5.76 -9.62
N ALA A 86 -26.76 6.07 -10.20
CA ALA A 86 -27.00 5.85 -11.63
C ALA A 86 -26.01 6.64 -12.49
N LYS A 87 -25.79 7.92 -12.15
CA LYS A 87 -24.82 8.81 -12.80
C LYS A 87 -23.37 8.30 -12.68
N ARG A 88 -22.94 7.88 -11.48
CA ARG A 88 -21.63 7.23 -11.27
C ARG A 88 -21.48 5.95 -12.09
N THR A 89 -22.54 5.15 -12.20
CA THR A 89 -22.57 3.91 -12.99
C THR A 89 -22.46 4.21 -14.49
N GLU A 90 -23.16 5.23 -15.00
CA GLU A 90 -23.10 5.66 -16.40
C GLU A 90 -21.71 6.16 -16.79
N ILE A 91 -21.09 6.99 -15.93
CA ILE A 91 -19.69 7.43 -16.09
C ILE A 91 -18.75 6.21 -16.12
N ALA A 92 -18.87 5.29 -15.16
CA ALA A 92 -18.03 4.11 -15.08
C ALA A 92 -18.22 3.19 -16.31
N GLU A 93 -19.46 2.92 -16.76
CA GLU A 93 -19.72 2.12 -17.96
C GLU A 93 -19.22 2.76 -19.27
N GLY A 94 -19.03 4.08 -19.28
CA GLY A 94 -18.36 4.80 -20.37
C GLY A 94 -16.86 4.56 -20.44
N HIS A 95 -16.19 4.32 -19.29
CA HIS A 95 -14.74 4.19 -19.19
C HIS A 95 -14.22 2.74 -19.36
N ARG A 96 -12.95 2.62 -19.72
CA ARG A 96 -12.21 1.34 -19.69
C ARG A 96 -12.20 0.74 -18.28
N PHE A 97 -12.24 -0.59 -18.21
CA PHE A 97 -12.32 -1.40 -16.98
C PHE A 97 -13.51 -1.09 -16.04
N GLN A 98 -14.49 -0.30 -16.46
CA GLN A 98 -15.55 0.24 -15.59
C GLN A 98 -15.00 1.08 -14.41
N SER A 99 -13.95 1.86 -14.64
CA SER A 99 -13.37 2.75 -13.62
C SER A 99 -14.15 4.06 -13.47
N PHE A 100 -14.19 4.62 -12.26
CA PHE A 100 -14.63 6.01 -12.05
C PHE A 100 -13.77 7.03 -12.84
N ALA A 101 -12.50 6.71 -13.10
CA ALA A 101 -11.56 7.60 -13.77
C ALA A 101 -11.44 7.26 -15.27
N PRO A 102 -11.46 8.27 -16.16
CA PRO A 102 -11.20 8.07 -17.58
C PRO A 102 -9.73 7.74 -17.84
N GLU A 103 -9.45 7.23 -19.03
CA GLU A 103 -8.08 7.11 -19.55
C GLU A 103 -7.47 8.53 -19.73
N ARG A 104 -6.24 8.72 -19.25
CA ARG A 104 -5.52 10.00 -19.26
C ARG A 104 -4.24 9.88 -20.09
N ASP A 105 -4.11 10.72 -21.11
CA ASP A 105 -2.85 10.89 -21.83
C ASP A 105 -1.91 11.87 -21.10
N GLY A 106 -0.63 11.88 -21.51
CA GLY A 106 0.29 12.97 -21.16
C GLY A 106 0.93 12.92 -19.77
N ASN A 107 0.85 11.79 -19.05
CA ASN A 107 1.43 11.68 -17.71
C ASN A 107 2.95 11.42 -17.79
N ARG A 108 3.72 11.99 -16.85
CA ARG A 108 5.10 11.63 -16.57
C ARG A 108 5.12 10.74 -15.33
N ILE A 109 5.37 9.45 -15.52
CA ILE A 109 5.39 8.47 -14.43
C ILE A 109 6.75 7.82 -14.31
N LYS A 110 7.27 7.85 -13.07
CA LYS A 110 8.56 7.33 -12.67
C LYS A 110 8.35 6.19 -11.68
N TRP A 111 9.05 5.07 -11.87
CA TRP A 111 8.99 3.96 -10.93
C TRP A 111 10.04 4.11 -9.83
N TYR A 112 9.73 3.52 -8.68
CA TYR A 112 10.63 3.31 -7.55
C TYR A 112 10.60 1.84 -7.19
N ILE A 113 11.78 1.27 -6.99
CA ILE A 113 11.97 -0.07 -6.42
C ILE A 113 12.64 0.16 -5.07
N ASP A 114 12.15 -0.51 -4.04
CA ASP A 114 12.51 -0.36 -2.63
C ASP A 114 12.24 1.01 -1.97
N GLY A 115 12.24 0.99 -0.65
CA GLY A 115 12.03 2.17 0.19
C GLY A 115 13.11 3.25 0.04
N ARG A 116 14.38 2.94 -0.23
CA ARG A 116 15.45 3.94 -0.37
C ARG A 116 15.10 5.02 -1.38
N ASP A 117 14.77 4.60 -2.60
CA ASP A 117 14.57 5.53 -3.72
C ASP A 117 13.23 6.25 -3.56
N TYR A 118 12.19 5.52 -3.12
CA TYR A 118 10.85 6.06 -2.82
C TYR A 118 10.85 7.10 -1.69
N PHE A 119 11.32 6.75 -0.49
CA PHE A 119 11.27 7.65 0.67
C PHE A 119 12.20 8.86 0.48
N HIS A 120 13.30 8.74 -0.26
CA HIS A 120 14.09 9.91 -0.64
C HIS A 120 13.28 10.86 -1.53
N ALA A 121 12.61 10.35 -2.59
CA ALA A 121 11.79 11.17 -3.46
C ALA A 121 10.62 11.85 -2.70
N VAL A 122 9.92 11.09 -1.85
CA VAL A 122 8.89 11.61 -0.94
C VAL A 122 9.45 12.71 -0.03
N SER A 123 10.65 12.54 0.54
CA SER A 123 11.28 13.57 1.39
C SER A 123 11.55 14.87 0.64
N VAL A 124 11.98 14.81 -0.63
CA VAL A 124 12.20 15.98 -1.47
C VAL A 124 10.87 16.66 -1.80
N ALA A 125 9.82 15.88 -2.08
CA ALA A 125 8.52 16.39 -2.46
C ALA A 125 7.79 17.08 -1.28
N LEU A 126 7.76 16.46 -0.11
CA LEU A 126 7.15 17.04 1.11
C LEU A 126 7.87 18.31 1.56
N GLU A 127 9.19 18.41 1.37
CA GLU A 127 9.94 19.64 1.67
C GLU A 127 9.62 20.78 0.68
N ARG A 128 9.17 20.47 -0.54
CA ARG A 128 8.80 21.45 -1.57
C ARG A 128 7.33 21.88 -1.55
N ALA A 129 6.46 21.15 -0.84
CA ALA A 129 5.03 21.42 -0.76
C ALA A 129 4.72 22.84 -0.28
N LYS A 130 3.71 23.46 -0.90
CA LYS A 130 3.36 24.89 -0.80
C LYS A 130 1.96 25.17 -0.27
N GLU A 131 0.98 24.33 -0.60
CA GLU A 131 -0.43 24.54 -0.27
C GLU A 131 -1.13 23.33 0.34
N THR A 132 -0.94 22.12 -0.21
CA THR A 132 -1.74 20.94 0.16
C THR A 132 -0.91 19.66 0.15
N ILE A 133 -1.10 18.82 1.16
CA ILE A 133 -0.63 17.44 1.21
C ILE A 133 -1.82 16.57 1.61
N TYR A 134 -2.18 15.60 0.78
CA TYR A 134 -3.07 14.50 1.16
C TYR A 134 -2.22 13.24 1.37
N ILE A 135 -2.47 12.49 2.45
CA ILE A 135 -1.82 11.20 2.72
C ILE A 135 -2.90 10.15 3.00
N ALA A 136 -2.76 9.00 2.34
CA ALA A 136 -3.49 7.78 2.60
C ALA A 136 -2.47 6.66 2.89
N ASP A 137 -2.61 6.00 4.03
CA ASP A 137 -1.78 4.87 4.46
C ASP A 137 -2.65 3.81 5.16
N TRP A 138 -2.25 2.53 5.05
CA TRP A 138 -2.77 1.49 5.94
C TRP A 138 -2.13 1.62 7.32
N TRP A 139 -0.83 1.94 7.37
CA TRP A 139 -0.12 2.31 8.59
C TRP A 139 0.86 3.46 8.32
N LEU A 140 0.87 4.47 9.19
CA LEU A 140 1.78 5.62 9.10
C LEU A 140 2.51 5.74 10.46
N SER A 141 3.84 5.67 10.45
CA SER A 141 4.70 5.87 11.62
C SER A 141 5.31 7.28 11.55
N PRO A 142 4.85 8.26 12.36
CA PRO A 142 5.37 9.64 12.31
C PRO A 142 6.88 9.73 12.50
N GLU A 143 7.46 8.81 13.27
CA GLU A 143 8.88 8.76 13.59
C GLU A 143 9.74 7.99 12.56
N LEU A 144 9.18 7.62 11.40
CA LEU A 144 9.93 7.03 10.28
C LEU A 144 10.99 8.00 9.73
N PHE A 145 12.21 7.50 9.54
CA PHE A 145 13.27 8.23 8.84
C PHE A 145 13.23 7.97 7.32
N LEU A 146 12.99 9.03 6.55
CA LEU A 146 12.91 8.96 5.09
C LEU A 146 14.30 8.88 4.40
N ARG A 147 15.38 9.19 5.14
CA ARG A 147 16.78 9.11 4.69
C ARG A 147 17.66 8.49 5.77
N ARG A 148 18.71 7.75 5.37
CA ARG A 148 19.57 6.95 6.26
C ARG A 148 21.06 7.27 6.05
N PRO A 149 21.93 7.08 7.07
CA PRO A 149 21.62 6.68 8.44
C PRO A 149 20.93 7.81 9.23
N PRO A 150 20.07 7.52 10.23
CA PRO A 150 19.28 8.53 10.95
C PRO A 150 20.12 9.60 11.65
N ALA A 151 21.29 9.23 12.21
CA ALA A 151 22.15 10.16 12.94
C ALA A 151 22.68 11.32 12.08
N ALA A 152 22.77 11.13 10.76
CA ALA A 152 23.16 12.15 9.79
C ALA A 152 21.96 12.83 9.09
N ASN A 153 20.73 12.43 9.40
CA ASN A 153 19.51 12.80 8.67
C ASN A 153 18.34 13.13 9.64
N LEU A 154 18.63 13.69 10.81
CA LEU A 154 17.62 13.95 11.86
C LEU A 154 16.48 14.88 11.40
N GLU A 155 16.73 15.75 10.44
CA GLU A 155 15.75 16.64 9.82
C GLU A 155 14.83 15.93 8.81
N TRP A 156 15.13 14.70 8.40
CA TRP A 156 14.37 13.91 7.41
C TRP A 156 13.49 12.82 8.05
N ARG A 157 13.22 12.92 9.36
CA ARG A 157 12.14 12.17 10.01
C ARG A 157 10.78 12.73 9.60
N LEU A 158 9.81 11.87 9.29
CA LEU A 158 8.55 12.22 8.64
C LEU A 158 7.77 13.31 9.39
N ASP A 159 7.59 13.15 10.70
CA ASP A 159 6.97 14.15 11.60
C ASP A 159 7.61 15.54 11.48
N THR A 160 8.92 15.59 11.31
CA THR A 160 9.73 16.80 11.32
C THR A 160 9.68 17.50 9.95
N VAL A 161 9.54 16.73 8.86
CA VAL A 161 9.24 17.25 7.51
C VAL A 161 7.81 17.79 7.45
N LEU A 162 6.81 17.03 7.92
CA LEU A 162 5.41 17.43 7.95
C LEU A 162 5.18 18.67 8.83
N LYS A 163 5.87 18.75 9.98
CA LYS A 163 5.87 19.94 10.84
C LYS A 163 6.40 21.17 10.10
N ARG A 164 7.53 21.06 9.37
CA ARG A 164 8.05 22.18 8.55
C ARG A 164 7.05 22.63 7.49
N ALA A 165 6.42 21.69 6.78
CA ALA A 165 5.39 22.00 5.79
C ALA A 165 4.19 22.72 6.42
N ALA A 166 3.66 22.21 7.54
CA ALA A 166 2.57 22.85 8.28
C ALA A 166 2.95 24.26 8.77
N GLU A 167 4.17 24.45 9.28
CA GLU A 167 4.68 25.76 9.72
C GLU A 167 4.90 26.76 8.57
N ARG A 168 5.17 26.29 7.33
CA ARG A 168 5.15 27.13 6.11
C ARG A 168 3.75 27.59 5.69
N GLY A 169 2.70 26.88 6.11
CA GLY A 169 1.30 27.16 5.76
C GLY A 169 0.55 26.02 5.05
N VAL A 170 1.26 24.95 4.67
CA VAL A 170 0.70 23.81 3.91
C VAL A 170 -0.40 23.12 4.72
N LYS A 171 -1.53 22.80 4.08
CA LYS A 171 -2.64 22.05 4.66
C LYS A 171 -2.45 20.55 4.45
N ILE A 172 -2.29 19.81 5.54
CA ILE A 172 -1.97 18.38 5.56
C ILE A 172 -3.19 17.59 6.07
N TYR A 173 -3.77 16.79 5.19
CA TYR A 173 -4.95 15.97 5.45
C TYR A 173 -4.55 14.50 5.40
N VAL A 174 -4.79 13.75 6.47
CA VAL A 174 -4.38 12.34 6.58
C VAL A 174 -5.60 11.44 6.82
N ASN A 175 -5.77 10.45 5.96
CA ASN A 175 -6.66 9.30 6.19
C ASN A 175 -5.78 8.09 6.51
N VAL A 176 -5.91 7.55 7.73
CA VAL A 176 -5.26 6.29 8.12
C VAL A 176 -6.31 5.25 8.51
N TYR A 177 -6.06 3.98 8.22
CA TYR A 177 -6.90 2.88 8.71
C TYR A 177 -7.00 2.92 10.24
N LYS A 178 -8.20 2.68 10.78
CA LYS A 178 -8.40 2.37 12.20
C LYS A 178 -8.46 0.86 12.37
N GLU A 179 -7.39 0.34 12.94
CA GLU A 179 -7.22 -1.06 13.32
C GLU A 179 -8.21 -1.54 14.39
N VAL A 180 -8.40 -2.87 14.41
CA VAL A 180 -8.87 -3.59 15.58
C VAL A 180 -7.65 -3.83 16.48
N GLU A 181 -7.54 -3.07 17.57
CA GLU A 181 -6.38 -3.05 18.49
C GLU A 181 -6.01 -4.44 19.08
N ALA A 182 -6.94 -5.41 19.05
CA ALA A 182 -6.72 -6.78 19.50
C ALA A 182 -6.16 -7.73 18.42
N ALA A 183 -6.00 -7.26 17.17
CA ALA A 183 -5.60 -8.06 16.01
C ALA A 183 -4.45 -7.47 15.19
N VAL A 184 -4.19 -6.17 15.28
CA VAL A 184 -3.14 -5.46 14.54
C VAL A 184 -2.47 -4.41 15.44
N SER A 185 -1.13 -4.35 15.39
CA SER A 185 -0.25 -3.60 16.30
C SER A 185 0.04 -2.14 15.90
N CYS A 186 -0.45 -1.69 14.75
CA CYS A 186 -0.11 -0.42 14.10
C CYS A 186 -0.28 0.86 14.95
N ASN A 187 -1.19 0.87 15.93
CA ASN A 187 -1.41 1.99 16.85
C ASN A 187 -1.71 3.33 16.12
N SER A 188 -2.74 3.36 15.28
CA SER A 188 -3.12 4.59 14.54
C SER A 188 -3.60 5.71 15.47
N ILE A 189 -3.93 5.40 16.73
CA ILE A 189 -4.20 6.41 17.77
C ILE A 189 -2.95 7.18 18.18
N HIS A 190 -1.77 6.54 18.28
CA HIS A 190 -0.48 7.21 18.39
C HIS A 190 -0.22 8.10 17.17
N THR A 191 -0.32 7.54 15.95
CA THR A 191 -0.15 8.28 14.68
C THR A 191 -0.93 9.60 14.67
N LYS A 192 -2.22 9.55 15.02
CA LYS A 192 -3.08 10.73 15.10
C LYS A 192 -2.61 11.72 16.15
N HIS A 193 -2.32 11.27 17.37
CA HIS A 193 -1.98 12.18 18.48
C HIS A 193 -0.60 12.82 18.29
N ALA A 194 0.39 12.08 17.77
CA ALA A 194 1.69 12.62 17.42
C ALA A 194 1.56 13.71 16.34
N LEU A 195 0.89 13.43 15.22
CA LEU A 195 0.74 14.38 14.10
C LEU A 195 -0.11 15.62 14.47
N GLU A 196 -1.26 15.46 15.15
CA GLU A 196 -2.10 16.59 15.57
C GLU A 196 -1.42 17.46 16.67
N ALA A 197 -0.36 16.96 17.34
CA ALA A 197 0.39 17.70 18.36
C ALA A 197 1.61 18.49 17.83
N LEU A 198 2.08 18.25 16.59
CA LEU A 198 3.31 18.86 16.05
C LEU A 198 3.30 20.40 16.03
N CYS A 199 2.11 20.98 15.86
CA CYS A 199 1.89 22.42 15.83
C CYS A 199 0.87 22.81 16.93
N PRO A 200 1.31 23.01 18.19
CA PRO A 200 0.43 23.32 19.31
C PRO A 200 -0.21 24.71 19.20
N ARG A 201 -1.27 24.97 19.97
CA ARG A 201 -2.04 26.22 19.90
C ARG A 201 -1.15 27.45 20.15
N GLY A 202 -0.92 28.22 19.08
CA GLY A 202 -0.09 29.43 19.09
C GLY A 202 1.25 29.30 18.37
N SER A 203 1.64 28.10 17.92
CA SER A 203 2.72 27.95 16.94
C SER A 203 2.22 28.31 15.53
N PRO A 204 3.12 28.60 14.58
CA PRO A 204 2.83 28.42 13.16
C PRO A 204 2.33 26.98 12.90
N GLY A 205 1.50 26.79 11.87
CA GLY A 205 0.94 25.49 11.53
C GLY A 205 -0.18 24.95 12.45
N TYR A 206 -0.63 25.69 13.48
CA TYR A 206 -1.76 25.24 14.29
C TYR A 206 -3.03 25.04 13.43
N ARG A 207 -3.67 23.86 13.54
CA ARG A 207 -4.74 23.38 12.64
C ARG A 207 -4.36 23.27 11.15
N ASN A 208 -3.07 23.17 10.81
CA ASN A 208 -2.65 22.82 9.44
C ASN A 208 -2.46 21.31 9.23
N ILE A 209 -2.37 20.49 10.28
CA ILE A 209 -2.36 19.02 10.20
C ILE A 209 -3.66 18.49 10.80
N VAL A 210 -4.36 17.61 10.06
CA VAL A 210 -5.68 17.08 10.44
C VAL A 210 -5.76 15.59 10.08
N VAL A 211 -6.06 14.72 11.06
CA VAL A 211 -6.01 13.25 10.88
C VAL A 211 -7.38 12.60 11.14
N MET A 212 -7.93 11.93 10.14
CA MET A 212 -9.08 11.02 10.27
C MET A 212 -8.61 9.57 10.44
N ARG A 213 -9.40 8.77 11.17
CA ARG A 213 -9.21 7.31 11.29
C ARG A 213 -10.53 6.60 11.03
N HIS A 214 -10.56 5.58 10.18
CA HIS A 214 -11.78 4.88 9.76
C HIS A 214 -11.49 3.40 9.43
N PRO A 215 -12.41 2.43 9.64
CA PRO A 215 -13.79 2.53 10.14
C PRO A 215 -13.92 2.57 11.68
N ASP A 216 -15.13 2.64 12.21
CA ASP A 216 -15.41 2.45 13.65
C ASP A 216 -16.07 1.09 13.93
N HIS A 217 -15.28 0.17 14.48
CA HIS A 217 -15.62 -1.22 14.82
C HIS A 217 -16.60 -1.35 16.01
N ASN A 218 -17.82 -0.79 15.90
CA ASN A 218 -18.82 -0.78 16.97
C ASN A 218 -19.66 -2.08 17.00
N VAL A 219 -19.29 -3.04 17.85
CA VAL A 219 -19.92 -4.38 17.98
C VAL A 219 -21.46 -4.35 18.13
N PHE A 220 -22.01 -3.29 18.73
CA PHE A 220 -23.45 -3.17 19.02
C PHE A 220 -24.26 -2.42 17.95
N GLU A 221 -23.59 -1.78 16.97
CA GLU A 221 -24.25 -1.12 15.85
C GLU A 221 -24.07 -1.92 14.55
N ASN A 222 -22.93 -2.61 14.41
CA ASN A 222 -22.53 -3.36 13.21
C ASN A 222 -22.82 -4.88 13.33
N ALA A 223 -23.79 -5.28 14.16
CA ALA A 223 -24.06 -6.69 14.51
C ALA A 223 -24.63 -7.56 13.36
N GLY A 224 -24.69 -7.03 12.15
CA GLY A 224 -25.01 -7.74 10.91
C GLY A 224 -24.26 -7.15 9.70
N ASP A 225 -23.13 -6.47 9.93
CA ASP A 225 -22.39 -5.72 8.92
C ASP A 225 -20.91 -6.16 8.92
N MET A 226 -20.40 -6.59 7.75
CA MET A 226 -19.11 -7.27 7.61
C MET A 226 -17.89 -6.36 7.75
N THR A 227 -18.10 -5.04 7.89
CA THR A 227 -17.07 -4.00 8.04
C THR A 227 -16.04 -4.25 9.15
N PHE A 228 -16.32 -5.18 10.08
CA PHE A 228 -15.44 -5.58 11.17
C PHE A 228 -14.10 -6.19 10.75
N TYR A 229 -13.97 -6.63 9.49
CA TYR A 229 -12.79 -7.34 8.97
C TYR A 229 -12.03 -6.60 7.87
N TRP A 230 -12.55 -5.47 7.40
CA TRP A 230 -12.02 -4.76 6.23
C TRP A 230 -11.23 -3.50 6.59
N ALA A 231 -10.26 -3.16 5.74
CA ALA A 231 -9.31 -2.08 5.95
C ALA A 231 -9.27 -1.08 4.79
N HIS A 232 -8.82 0.14 5.11
CA HIS A 232 -8.30 1.05 4.10
C HIS A 232 -6.86 0.62 3.82
N HIS A 233 -6.64 -0.02 2.68
CA HIS A 233 -5.35 -0.60 2.31
C HIS A 233 -4.64 0.21 1.21
N GLU A 234 -5.30 1.24 0.65
CA GLU A 234 -4.75 2.11 -0.37
C GLU A 234 -3.68 3.09 0.17
N LYS A 235 -2.51 3.11 -0.48
CA LYS A 235 -1.30 3.84 -0.06
C LYS A 235 -0.91 4.85 -1.13
N TYR A 236 -1.10 6.14 -0.84
CA TYR A 236 -0.78 7.22 -1.77
C TYR A 236 -0.62 8.58 -1.09
N ILE A 237 0.09 9.48 -1.77
CA ILE A 237 0.30 10.87 -1.37
C ILE A 237 -0.07 11.77 -2.54
N VAL A 238 -0.77 12.88 -2.31
CA VAL A 238 -0.95 13.97 -3.30
C VAL A 238 -0.38 15.26 -2.74
N ILE A 239 0.40 15.98 -3.53
CA ILE A 239 1.11 17.20 -3.13
C ILE A 239 0.78 18.33 -4.11
N ASP A 240 0.21 19.42 -3.59
CA ASP A 240 -0.15 20.66 -4.28
C ASP A 240 -1.05 20.50 -5.53
N TYR A 241 -1.66 19.33 -5.77
CA TYR A 241 -2.24 18.90 -7.06
C TYR A 241 -1.23 18.90 -8.24
N ASP A 242 0.06 18.97 -7.94
CA ASP A 242 1.13 18.96 -8.94
C ASP A 242 1.74 17.56 -9.11
N LEU A 243 1.83 16.80 -8.00
CA LEU A 243 2.55 15.52 -7.90
C LEU A 243 1.76 14.53 -7.03
N ALA A 244 1.76 13.26 -7.41
CA ALA A 244 1.30 12.16 -6.56
C ALA A 244 2.33 11.02 -6.45
N PHE A 245 2.21 10.24 -5.38
CA PHE A 245 2.89 8.95 -5.18
C PHE A 245 1.84 7.87 -4.93
N ILE A 246 1.99 6.66 -5.48
CA ILE A 246 1.04 5.54 -5.34
C ILE A 246 1.80 4.19 -5.44
N GLY A 247 1.47 3.19 -4.61
CA GLY A 247 2.17 1.89 -4.66
C GLY A 247 1.89 0.98 -3.47
N GLY A 248 2.81 0.04 -3.22
CA GLY A 248 2.77 -0.85 -2.05
C GLY A 248 3.38 -0.27 -0.76
N LEU A 249 4.19 0.79 -0.87
CA LEU A 249 4.95 1.36 0.25
C LEU A 249 4.15 2.32 1.15
N ASP A 250 3.80 1.85 2.34
CA ASP A 250 3.31 2.67 3.47
C ASP A 250 4.40 3.62 4.00
N LEU A 251 4.00 4.76 4.57
CA LEU A 251 4.87 5.64 5.37
C LEU A 251 5.10 5.12 6.80
N CYS A 252 5.50 3.86 6.98
CA CYS A 252 5.73 3.25 8.29
C CYS A 252 6.98 2.35 8.40
N PHE A 253 7.20 1.82 9.61
CA PHE A 253 8.38 1.01 9.93
C PHE A 253 8.51 -0.29 9.10
N GLY A 254 9.76 -0.69 8.87
CA GLY A 254 10.16 -1.93 8.18
C GLY A 254 10.17 -1.83 6.65
N ARG A 255 9.47 -0.85 6.06
CA ARG A 255 9.36 -0.63 4.59
C ARG A 255 10.63 -0.04 3.95
N TRP A 256 11.51 0.58 4.74
CA TRP A 256 12.75 1.14 4.21
C TRP A 256 13.70 -0.02 3.88
N ASP A 257 14.20 -0.07 2.64
CA ASP A 257 15.18 -1.06 2.21
C ASP A 257 15.96 -0.58 0.98
N ASN A 258 16.97 -1.34 0.57
CA ASN A 258 17.72 -1.14 -0.68
C ASN A 258 18.18 -2.48 -1.28
N ARG A 259 18.59 -2.46 -2.57
CA ARG A 259 18.75 -3.65 -3.45
C ARG A 259 19.66 -4.81 -3.00
N GLN A 260 20.47 -4.62 -1.96
CA GLN A 260 21.26 -5.68 -1.33
C GLN A 260 20.57 -6.30 -0.10
N HIS A 261 19.45 -5.74 0.35
CA HIS A 261 18.54 -6.28 1.36
C HIS A 261 19.25 -6.79 2.61
N PRO A 262 19.80 -5.88 3.44
CA PRO A 262 20.63 -6.23 4.58
C PRO A 262 19.79 -6.76 5.74
N LEU A 263 20.24 -7.87 6.33
CA LEU A 263 19.64 -8.48 7.50
C LEU A 263 20.36 -8.01 8.78
N SER A 264 21.67 -7.77 8.70
CA SER A 264 22.51 -7.27 9.79
C SER A 264 22.52 -5.75 9.85
N ASP A 265 22.32 -5.23 11.06
CA ASP A 265 22.61 -3.83 11.41
C ASP A 265 23.21 -3.76 12.83
N ALA A 266 24.02 -4.77 13.19
CA ALA A 266 24.89 -4.75 14.35
C ALA A 266 26.20 -4.06 13.96
N ARG A 267 26.59 -3.01 14.70
CA ARG A 267 27.73 -2.14 14.40
C ARG A 267 28.63 -1.93 15.61
N PRO A 268 29.70 -2.74 15.77
CA PRO A 268 30.63 -2.61 16.90
C PRO A 268 31.40 -1.28 16.88
N ALA A 269 31.77 -0.80 15.69
CA ALA A 269 32.64 0.36 15.51
C ALA A 269 31.95 1.72 15.75
N GLY A 270 30.62 1.76 15.81
CA GLY A 270 29.85 2.98 16.05
C GLY A 270 28.38 2.87 15.69
N VAL A 271 27.52 2.95 16.69
CA VAL A 271 26.05 2.99 16.54
C VAL A 271 25.54 4.25 15.81
N GLU A 272 26.38 5.24 15.53
CA GLU A 272 26.04 6.38 14.67
C GLU A 272 25.81 5.97 13.20
N GLY A 273 26.37 4.84 12.76
CA GLY A 273 26.17 4.28 11.42
C GLY A 273 24.91 3.42 11.26
N GLU A 274 24.10 3.27 12.32
CA GLU A 274 22.89 2.44 12.34
C GLU A 274 21.93 2.78 11.18
N ILE A 275 21.41 1.78 10.47
CA ILE A 275 20.43 2.01 9.40
C ILE A 275 19.01 2.02 9.95
N PHE A 276 18.65 1.05 10.80
CA PHE A 276 17.26 0.74 11.18
C PHE A 276 17.01 1.01 12.68
N PRO A 277 16.59 2.22 13.08
CA PRO A 277 16.49 2.59 14.49
C PRO A 277 15.25 2.01 15.18
N GLY A 278 15.40 1.54 16.42
CA GLY A 278 14.27 1.08 17.24
C GLY A 278 13.43 -0.01 16.55
N GLN A 279 12.11 0.18 16.51
CA GLN A 279 11.14 -0.73 15.87
C GLN A 279 11.39 -0.94 14.35
N ASP A 280 12.11 -0.05 13.68
CA ASP A 280 12.33 -0.15 12.23
C ASP A 280 13.22 -1.34 11.82
N PHE A 281 13.97 -1.91 12.77
CA PHE A 281 14.59 -3.22 12.62
C PHE A 281 13.62 -4.32 13.09
N ASN A 282 12.81 -4.87 12.19
CA ASN A 282 11.87 -5.93 12.56
C ASN A 282 12.01 -7.20 11.70
N ASN A 283 11.55 -8.33 12.23
CA ASN A 283 11.37 -9.58 11.52
C ASN A 283 10.02 -10.19 11.91
N ASN A 284 9.00 -9.95 11.07
CA ASN A 284 7.63 -10.39 11.33
C ASN A 284 7.51 -11.90 11.58
N ARG A 285 8.37 -12.76 11.03
CA ARG A 285 8.33 -14.22 11.27
C ARG A 285 8.69 -14.56 12.71
N ILE A 286 9.64 -13.83 13.29
CA ILE A 286 10.12 -13.99 14.67
C ILE A 286 9.18 -13.27 15.66
N MET A 287 8.78 -12.04 15.34
CA MET A 287 7.96 -11.20 16.21
C MET A 287 7.22 -10.12 15.40
N ASP A 288 5.93 -9.93 15.68
CA ASP A 288 5.19 -8.75 15.21
C ASP A 288 5.56 -7.51 16.04
N PHE A 289 5.31 -6.31 15.49
CA PHE A 289 5.53 -5.04 16.16
C PHE A 289 4.78 -4.95 17.51
N LYS A 290 5.38 -4.28 18.49
CA LYS A 290 4.83 -4.15 19.85
C LYS A 290 5.18 -2.80 20.43
N SER A 291 4.26 -2.22 21.21
CA SER A 291 4.51 -0.96 21.95
C SER A 291 5.04 0.14 21.02
N VAL A 292 4.38 0.31 19.86
CA VAL A 292 4.79 1.22 18.77
C VAL A 292 4.89 2.69 19.24
N ASP A 293 4.28 3.03 20.38
CA ASP A 293 4.43 4.29 21.09
C ASP A 293 5.81 4.47 21.79
N ASP A 294 6.43 3.40 22.32
CA ASP A 294 7.87 3.37 22.69
C ASP A 294 8.71 2.87 21.49
N TRP A 295 8.53 3.51 20.33
CA TRP A 295 9.17 3.16 19.05
C TRP A 295 10.71 3.02 19.08
N LYS A 296 11.36 3.58 20.11
CA LYS A 296 12.80 3.48 20.35
C LYS A 296 13.21 2.14 20.95
N SER A 297 12.32 1.55 21.75
CA SER A 297 12.52 0.23 22.33
C SER A 297 12.13 -0.84 21.31
N ASN A 298 12.96 -1.86 21.19
CA ASN A 298 12.71 -3.02 20.34
C ASN A 298 13.03 -4.30 21.12
N GLU A 299 12.14 -5.29 21.04
CA GLU A 299 12.34 -6.60 21.67
C GLU A 299 13.25 -7.53 20.83
N LEU A 300 13.37 -7.29 19.52
CA LEU A 300 14.23 -8.06 18.62
C LEU A 300 15.70 -7.64 18.78
N SER A 301 16.57 -8.62 19.02
CA SER A 301 18.00 -8.37 19.24
C SER A 301 18.78 -8.39 17.92
N LYS A 302 19.21 -7.21 17.46
CA LYS A 302 20.17 -7.02 16.33
C LYS A 302 21.47 -7.83 16.49
N ALA A 303 21.85 -8.14 17.72
CA ALA A 303 23.04 -8.91 18.06
C ALA A 303 22.78 -10.43 18.06
N GLU A 304 21.58 -10.89 17.70
CA GLU A 304 21.19 -12.30 17.71
C GLU A 304 20.26 -12.74 16.56
N TYR A 305 19.66 -11.82 15.81
CA TYR A 305 18.75 -12.09 14.69
C TYR A 305 18.91 -11.04 13.60
N GLY A 306 18.60 -11.42 12.35
CA GLY A 306 18.44 -10.48 11.25
C GLY A 306 17.03 -9.91 11.18
N ARG A 307 16.89 -8.71 10.62
CA ARG A 307 15.59 -8.20 10.14
C ARG A 307 15.09 -9.04 8.97
N MET A 308 13.77 -9.04 8.75
CA MET A 308 13.18 -9.52 7.50
C MET A 308 13.24 -8.37 6.49
N PRO A 309 13.98 -8.51 5.37
CA PRO A 309 14.03 -7.44 4.38
C PRO A 309 12.75 -7.38 3.52
N TRP A 310 12.54 -6.23 2.88
CA TRP A 310 11.29 -5.80 2.28
C TRP A 310 11.53 -5.37 0.83
N HIS A 311 10.86 -6.04 -0.12
CA HIS A 311 10.93 -5.75 -1.56
C HIS A 311 9.60 -5.17 -2.03
N ASP A 312 9.59 -3.99 -2.63
CA ASP A 312 8.37 -3.26 -2.95
C ASP A 312 8.51 -2.34 -4.17
N VAL A 313 7.38 -1.95 -4.76
CA VAL A 313 7.32 -1.12 -5.97
C VAL A 313 6.27 -0.01 -5.79
N ALA A 314 6.65 1.21 -6.18
CA ALA A 314 5.78 2.39 -6.16
C ALA A 314 6.03 3.29 -7.38
N MET A 315 5.12 4.23 -7.61
CA MET A 315 5.12 5.16 -8.73
C MET A 315 5.03 6.61 -8.25
N GLY A 316 5.80 7.50 -8.87
CA GLY A 316 5.63 8.95 -8.78
C GLY A 316 5.02 9.48 -10.07
N VAL A 317 3.93 10.24 -9.96
CA VAL A 317 3.06 10.65 -11.07
C VAL A 317 2.96 12.18 -11.14
N ILE A 318 3.24 12.75 -12.30
CA ILE A 318 2.90 14.15 -12.66
C ILE A 318 2.05 14.12 -13.93
N GLY A 319 0.93 14.82 -13.95
CA GLY A 319 -0.04 14.81 -15.06
C GLY A 319 -1.47 14.54 -14.58
N PRO A 320 -2.46 14.48 -15.51
CA PRO A 320 -3.88 14.45 -15.16
C PRO A 320 -4.31 13.37 -14.15
N CYS A 321 -3.64 12.21 -14.09
CA CYS A 321 -3.93 11.18 -13.07
C CYS A 321 -3.80 11.68 -11.61
N VAL A 322 -3.04 12.75 -11.35
CA VAL A 322 -2.95 13.37 -10.01
C VAL A 322 -4.31 13.90 -9.54
N TYR A 323 -5.13 14.44 -10.47
CA TYR A 323 -6.50 14.87 -10.17
C TYR A 323 -7.40 13.70 -9.79
N ASP A 324 -7.30 12.58 -10.51
CA ASP A 324 -8.15 11.40 -10.27
C ASP A 324 -7.86 10.73 -8.91
N ILE A 325 -6.58 10.72 -8.49
CA ILE A 325 -6.16 10.29 -7.14
C ILE A 325 -6.70 11.27 -6.07
N ALA A 326 -6.71 12.56 -6.37
CA ALA A 326 -7.24 13.58 -5.46
C ALA A 326 -8.77 13.53 -5.33
N GLU A 327 -9.49 13.25 -6.43
CA GLU A 327 -10.95 13.03 -6.44
C GLU A 327 -11.32 11.85 -5.54
N HIS A 328 -10.59 10.74 -5.64
CA HIS A 328 -10.73 9.59 -4.74
C HIS A 328 -10.46 9.97 -3.27
N PHE A 329 -9.44 10.79 -2.98
CA PHE A 329 -9.19 11.28 -1.61
C PHE A 329 -10.35 12.13 -1.08
N ILE A 330 -10.84 13.09 -1.87
CA ILE A 330 -11.92 14.00 -1.47
C ILE A 330 -13.22 13.23 -1.20
N LEU A 331 -13.59 12.28 -2.07
CA LEU A 331 -14.75 11.42 -1.86
C LEU A 331 -14.67 10.68 -0.52
N ARG A 332 -13.55 9.99 -0.25
CA ARG A 332 -13.34 9.23 0.98
C ARG A 332 -13.24 10.13 2.22
N TRP A 333 -12.61 11.30 2.12
CA TRP A 333 -12.61 12.30 3.19
C TRP A 333 -14.01 12.82 3.51
N ASN A 334 -14.79 13.21 2.48
CA ASN A 334 -16.16 13.68 2.65
C ASN A 334 -17.09 12.57 3.17
N PHE A 335 -16.85 11.32 2.82
CA PHE A 335 -17.52 10.14 3.38
C PHE A 335 -17.19 9.98 4.89
N CYS A 336 -15.91 9.94 5.27
CA CYS A 336 -15.48 9.86 6.68
C CYS A 336 -15.97 11.07 7.50
N LYS A 337 -16.01 12.25 6.88
CA LYS A 337 -16.62 13.48 7.44
C LYS A 337 -18.13 13.31 7.64
N ARG A 338 -18.86 12.74 6.67
CA ARG A 338 -20.31 12.48 6.72
C ARG A 338 -20.69 11.48 7.80
N ASP A 339 -19.93 10.39 7.92
CA ASP A 339 -20.26 9.28 8.80
C ASP A 339 -19.85 9.56 10.25
N LYS A 340 -18.56 9.84 10.46
CA LYS A 340 -17.91 9.88 11.78
C LYS A 340 -17.71 11.29 12.32
N TYR A 341 -17.13 12.19 11.52
CA TYR A 341 -16.71 13.53 11.97
C TYR A 341 -17.74 14.64 11.72
N LYS A 342 -19.02 14.28 11.52
CA LYS A 342 -20.10 15.17 11.02
C LYS A 342 -20.40 16.39 11.90
N ARG A 343 -20.05 16.31 13.20
CA ARG A 343 -20.30 17.35 14.21
C ARG A 343 -19.03 17.97 14.78
N ASP A 344 -17.87 17.65 14.21
CA ASP A 344 -16.57 18.11 14.69
C ASP A 344 -16.03 19.23 13.77
N GLU A 345 -15.95 20.44 14.32
CA GLU A 345 -15.50 21.67 13.62
C GLU A 345 -13.99 21.73 13.33
N ARG A 346 -13.24 20.68 13.67
CA ARG A 346 -11.82 20.53 13.33
C ARG A 346 -11.60 19.97 11.92
N TYR A 347 -12.61 19.33 11.35
CA TYR A 347 -12.57 18.70 10.04
C TYR A 347 -13.48 19.47 9.09
N ASP A 348 -12.94 19.99 8.01
CA ASP A 348 -13.69 20.72 7.00
C ASP A 348 -14.16 19.79 5.87
N TRP A 349 -15.15 20.23 5.11
CA TRP A 349 -15.64 19.55 3.91
C TRP A 349 -14.82 20.02 2.70
N LEU A 350 -14.38 19.09 1.86
CA LEU A 350 -13.56 19.41 0.70
C LEU A 350 -14.44 19.48 -0.55
N VAL A 351 -14.19 20.45 -1.41
CA VAL A 351 -14.91 20.68 -2.67
C VAL A 351 -13.89 20.68 -3.79
N LEU A 352 -14.11 19.90 -4.85
CA LEU A 352 -13.15 19.78 -5.94
C LEU A 352 -13.52 20.68 -7.12
N SER A 353 -12.55 21.44 -7.63
CA SER A 353 -12.72 22.28 -8.81
C SER A 353 -12.90 21.41 -10.05
N GLY A 354 -13.96 21.67 -10.84
CA GLY A 354 -14.42 20.77 -11.91
C GLY A 354 -15.42 19.69 -11.44
N ARG A 355 -15.72 19.59 -10.14
CA ARG A 355 -16.80 18.77 -9.57
C ARG A 355 -17.72 19.63 -8.71
N THR A 356 -18.38 20.56 -9.38
CA THR A 356 -19.21 21.64 -8.80
C THR A 356 -20.58 21.69 -9.47
N GLY A 357 -21.55 22.33 -8.82
CA GLY A 357 -22.91 22.42 -9.35
C GLY A 357 -23.57 21.05 -9.43
N ASP A 358 -23.99 20.64 -10.63
CA ASP A 358 -24.62 19.34 -10.85
C ASP A 358 -23.62 18.16 -10.70
N ASP A 359 -22.31 18.41 -10.72
CA ASP A 359 -21.24 17.40 -10.62
C ASP A 359 -20.63 17.26 -9.21
N GLU A 360 -21.18 17.97 -8.25
CA GLU A 360 -20.75 17.99 -6.85
C GLU A 360 -21.02 16.65 -6.12
N ASP A 361 -22.06 15.92 -6.54
CA ASP A 361 -22.50 14.65 -5.96
C ASP A 361 -21.52 13.48 -6.17
N LEU A 362 -20.70 13.57 -7.22
CA LEU A 362 -19.63 12.62 -7.51
C LEU A 362 -18.56 12.60 -6.42
N THR A 363 -18.32 13.75 -5.74
CA THR A 363 -17.25 13.91 -4.72
C THR A 363 -17.77 14.04 -3.28
N GLY A 364 -19.10 14.03 -3.08
CA GLY A 364 -19.69 14.10 -1.75
C GLY A 364 -21.12 13.57 -1.70
N VAL A 365 -21.32 12.46 -0.98
CA VAL A 365 -22.59 11.70 -0.99
C VAL A 365 -23.84 12.51 -0.57
N GLN A 366 -23.68 13.61 0.20
CA GLN A 366 -24.69 14.67 0.35
C GLN A 366 -24.06 15.88 1.07
N ARG A 367 -24.21 17.11 0.56
CA ARG A 367 -23.88 18.33 1.34
C ARG A 367 -24.93 18.59 2.43
N PRO A 368 -24.57 18.65 3.73
CA PRO A 368 -25.51 19.08 4.76
C PRO A 368 -25.83 20.57 4.61
N LYS A 369 -27.12 20.90 4.43
CA LYS A 369 -27.62 22.30 4.30
C LYS A 369 -27.25 23.22 5.48
N HIS A 370 -26.86 22.62 6.61
CA HIS A 370 -26.20 23.28 7.74
C HIS A 370 -24.98 22.41 8.14
N PRO A 371 -23.77 22.71 7.62
CA PRO A 371 -22.57 21.94 7.93
C PRO A 371 -22.03 22.28 9.32
N VAL A 372 -21.05 21.48 9.78
CA VAL A 372 -20.14 21.80 10.89
C VAL A 372 -18.73 21.54 10.38
N GLY A 373 -17.83 22.52 10.52
CA GLY A 373 -16.69 22.67 9.61
C GLY A 373 -17.10 23.40 8.34
N ASP A 374 -16.15 24.08 7.69
CA ASP A 374 -16.39 24.92 6.51
C ASP A 374 -16.40 24.09 5.22
N TYR A 375 -16.76 24.72 4.09
CA TYR A 375 -16.52 24.18 2.74
C TYR A 375 -15.25 24.82 2.18
N VAL A 376 -14.23 24.01 1.93
CA VAL A 376 -12.93 24.46 1.40
C VAL A 376 -12.80 23.98 -0.03
N GLN A 377 -12.61 24.92 -0.96
CA GLN A 377 -12.32 24.62 -2.37
C GLN A 377 -10.90 24.07 -2.51
N HIS A 378 -10.72 23.04 -3.34
CA HIS A 378 -9.45 22.41 -3.67
C HIS A 378 -9.30 22.23 -5.19
N PRO A 379 -8.08 22.31 -5.76
CA PRO A 379 -6.84 22.85 -5.15
C PRO A 379 -6.99 24.26 -4.57
N LEU A 380 -6.09 24.67 -3.67
CA LEU A 380 -6.19 25.98 -3.00
C LEU A 380 -5.79 27.14 -3.93
N SER A 381 -4.89 26.91 -4.88
CA SER A 381 -4.68 27.78 -6.06
C SER A 381 -5.45 27.25 -7.27
N PRO A 382 -5.80 28.10 -8.27
CA PRO A 382 -6.55 27.69 -9.47
C PRO A 382 -6.01 26.43 -10.16
N LEU A 383 -6.92 25.53 -10.53
CA LEU A 383 -6.61 24.23 -11.13
C LEU A 383 -5.87 24.35 -12.48
N GLU A 384 -6.14 25.39 -13.27
CA GLU A 384 -5.44 25.68 -14.53
C GLU A 384 -3.91 25.71 -14.39
N HIS A 385 -3.41 26.14 -13.23
CA HIS A 385 -1.99 26.32 -12.97
C HIS A 385 -1.30 25.06 -12.43
N LYS A 386 -2.05 23.97 -12.21
CA LYS A 386 -1.56 22.71 -11.63
C LYS A 386 -1.02 21.75 -12.67
N THR A 387 0.08 21.06 -12.37
CA THR A 387 0.60 20.02 -13.28
C THR A 387 -0.25 18.75 -13.29
N GLY A 388 -1.16 18.58 -12.31
CA GLY A 388 -2.22 17.58 -12.32
C GLY A 388 -3.51 17.98 -13.05
N SER A 389 -3.58 19.15 -13.68
CA SER A 389 -4.81 19.65 -14.31
C SER A 389 -5.24 18.80 -15.51
N PRO A 390 -6.48 18.28 -15.58
CA PRO A 390 -6.96 17.52 -16.73
C PRO A 390 -7.10 18.38 -17.99
N TYR A 391 -7.20 19.72 -17.86
CA TYR A 391 -7.48 20.64 -18.96
C TYR A 391 -6.24 21.10 -19.75
N GLN A 392 -5.02 20.71 -19.34
CA GLN A 392 -3.79 21.18 -20.00
C GLN A 392 -3.62 20.73 -21.46
N GLY A 393 -4.44 19.79 -21.95
CA GLY A 393 -4.50 19.42 -23.37
C GLY A 393 -5.23 20.43 -24.27
N HIS A 394 -6.08 21.32 -23.72
CA HIS A 394 -6.97 22.19 -24.51
C HIS A 394 -6.48 23.64 -24.70
N LEU A 395 -5.39 24.06 -24.04
CA LEU A 395 -4.97 25.46 -23.96
C LEU A 395 -3.75 25.83 -24.85
N VAL A 396 -3.64 25.27 -26.06
CA VAL A 396 -2.73 25.80 -27.10
C VAL A 396 -3.35 25.72 -28.51
N HIS A 397 -3.92 26.83 -28.99
CA HIS A 397 -3.55 27.39 -30.30
C HIS A 397 -4.07 28.83 -30.49
N ASP A 398 -3.20 29.82 -30.26
CA ASP A 398 -3.37 31.17 -30.84
C ASP A 398 -3.13 31.07 -32.36
N GLY A 399 -4.20 31.01 -33.16
CA GLY A 399 -4.09 31.05 -34.62
C GLY A 399 -5.36 30.62 -35.37
N ASP A 400 -5.86 31.50 -36.23
CA ASP A 400 -6.88 31.26 -37.27
C ASP A 400 -8.19 30.57 -36.83
N VAL A 401 -9.08 31.35 -36.23
CA VAL A 401 -10.53 31.03 -36.20
C VAL A 401 -11.06 30.99 -37.64
N GLN A 402 -11.36 29.79 -38.14
CA GLN A 402 -12.33 29.60 -39.22
C GLN A 402 -13.55 28.90 -38.64
N ASP A 403 -14.69 29.59 -38.70
CA ASP A 403 -16.02 29.08 -38.34
C ASP A 403 -16.51 28.13 -39.45
N ASP A 404 -16.37 26.82 -39.24
CA ASP A 404 -16.98 25.76 -40.05
C ASP A 404 -18.12 25.06 -39.31
N GLY A 405 -19.00 25.87 -38.69
CA GLY A 405 -20.15 25.50 -37.86
C GLY A 405 -20.85 24.18 -38.20
N SER A 406 -20.37 23.11 -37.58
CA SER A 406 -20.92 21.76 -37.61
C SER A 406 -20.96 21.22 -36.18
N ALA A 407 -22.00 21.62 -35.44
CA ALA A 407 -22.21 21.14 -34.07
C ALA A 407 -22.51 19.63 -34.06
N GLY A 408 -21.57 18.87 -33.52
CA GLY A 408 -21.83 17.57 -32.89
C GLY A 408 -21.76 17.76 -31.37
N ASP A 409 -22.63 17.07 -30.64
CA ASP A 409 -22.65 17.10 -29.18
C ASP A 409 -21.52 16.20 -28.63
N ASP A 410 -20.34 16.77 -28.41
CA ASP A 410 -19.30 16.25 -27.50
C ASP A 410 -19.39 17.03 -26.16
N ASP A 411 -18.99 16.42 -25.03
CA ASP A 411 -19.21 16.95 -23.67
C ASP A 411 -18.37 18.22 -23.34
N GLU A 412 -18.82 19.39 -23.79
CA GLU A 412 -18.20 20.68 -23.47
C GLU A 412 -18.41 21.10 -21.99
N PHE A 413 -17.42 20.81 -21.15
CA PHE A 413 -17.26 21.40 -19.81
C PHE A 413 -16.96 22.91 -19.88
N HIS A 414 -17.98 23.74 -20.15
CA HIS A 414 -17.92 25.20 -20.03
C HIS A 414 -18.45 25.68 -18.67
N ASP A 415 -17.54 26.02 -17.75
CA ASP A 415 -17.89 26.80 -16.57
C ASP A 415 -18.48 28.17 -16.99
N ALA A 416 -19.59 28.56 -16.36
CA ALA A 416 -20.15 29.90 -16.56
C ALA A 416 -19.17 30.94 -15.97
N PRO A 417 -18.76 31.98 -16.73
CA PRO A 417 -17.68 32.87 -16.30
C PRO A 417 -18.10 33.77 -15.10
N GLU A 418 -17.72 33.34 -13.90
CA GLU A 418 -17.88 34.15 -12.68
C GLU A 418 -16.91 35.34 -12.69
N SER A 419 -17.39 36.49 -12.20
CA SER A 419 -16.56 37.71 -12.14
C SER A 419 -15.61 37.69 -10.94
N LEU A 420 -14.43 37.10 -11.12
CA LEU A 420 -13.36 37.09 -10.12
C LEU A 420 -12.63 38.45 -10.04
N ASP A 421 -12.05 38.75 -8.87
CA ASP A 421 -11.18 39.92 -8.67
C ASP A 421 -9.70 39.65 -9.01
N GLU A 422 -8.83 40.65 -8.79
CA GLU A 422 -7.38 40.54 -9.06
C GLU A 422 -6.64 39.53 -8.15
N HIS A 423 -7.35 38.83 -7.26
CA HIS A 423 -6.84 37.79 -6.38
C HIS A 423 -7.62 36.47 -6.50
N GLY A 424 -8.58 36.36 -7.44
CA GLY A 424 -9.32 35.14 -7.74
C GLY A 424 -10.61 34.93 -6.93
N TYR A 425 -11.16 35.95 -6.26
CA TYR A 425 -12.35 35.81 -5.41
C TYR A 425 -13.64 36.33 -6.06
N THR A 426 -14.76 35.66 -5.76
CA THR A 426 -16.10 36.12 -6.15
C THR A 426 -16.63 37.19 -5.16
N PRO A 427 -17.55 38.08 -5.59
CA PRO A 427 -18.19 39.06 -4.70
C PRO A 427 -18.98 38.46 -3.52
N GLU A 428 -19.29 37.16 -3.56
CA GLU A 428 -19.99 36.46 -2.47
C GLU A 428 -19.02 35.84 -1.44
N GLN A 429 -17.83 35.41 -1.87
CA GLN A 429 -16.75 35.00 -0.95
C GLN A 429 -16.30 36.17 -0.06
N HIS A 430 -16.28 37.40 -0.59
CA HIS A 430 -16.04 38.63 0.17
C HIS A 430 -17.03 38.89 1.33
N ARG A 431 -18.19 38.22 1.40
CA ARG A 431 -19.13 38.37 2.55
C ARG A 431 -18.72 37.62 3.81
N PHE A 432 -17.85 36.62 3.72
CA PHE A 432 -17.43 35.78 4.85
C PHE A 432 -15.93 35.99 5.11
N GLY A 433 -15.62 37.18 5.63
CA GLY A 433 -14.29 37.78 5.50
C GLY A 433 -13.14 37.09 6.24
N HIS A 434 -12.29 36.41 5.47
CA HIS A 434 -10.90 36.09 5.82
C HIS A 434 -9.94 36.77 4.85
N GLY A 435 -9.65 38.05 5.08
CA GLY A 435 -8.75 38.87 4.25
C GLY A 435 -7.58 39.47 5.05
N PRO A 436 -6.33 39.47 4.53
CA PRO A 436 -5.17 40.04 5.23
C PRO A 436 -5.28 41.53 5.58
N GLN A 437 -6.14 42.30 4.88
CA GLN A 437 -6.34 43.74 5.10
C GLN A 437 -6.57 44.11 6.57
N LYS A 438 -7.39 43.34 7.31
CA LYS A 438 -7.68 43.64 8.71
C LYS A 438 -6.42 43.60 9.59
N TYR A 439 -5.48 42.68 9.31
CA TYR A 439 -4.21 42.61 10.01
C TYR A 439 -3.32 43.82 9.68
N PHE A 440 -3.27 44.25 8.42
CA PHE A 440 -2.47 45.41 8.00
C PHE A 440 -3.02 46.75 8.50
N GLU A 441 -4.35 46.91 8.55
CA GLU A 441 -5.00 48.11 9.11
C GLU A 441 -4.80 48.21 10.64
N GLU A 442 -4.95 47.10 11.38
CA GLU A 442 -4.74 47.06 12.84
C GLU A 442 -3.27 47.29 13.24
N HIS A 443 -2.30 47.03 12.35
CA HIS A 443 -0.86 47.15 12.63
C HIS A 443 -0.14 48.30 11.89
N GLY A 444 -0.84 49.10 11.08
CA GLY A 444 -0.37 50.40 10.61
C GLY A 444 0.74 50.41 9.54
N PHE A 445 0.87 49.36 8.73
CA PHE A 445 1.87 49.29 7.67
C PHE A 445 1.38 49.90 6.34
N GLY A 446 1.77 51.15 6.07
CA GLY A 446 1.49 51.82 4.79
C GLY A 446 2.38 51.34 3.62
N PRO A 447 1.87 51.35 2.37
CA PRO A 447 2.60 50.85 1.20
C PRO A 447 3.79 51.74 0.81
N ARG A 448 4.82 51.13 0.22
CA ARG A 448 5.99 51.82 -0.33
C ARG A 448 6.15 51.58 -1.83
N GLU A 449 6.62 52.64 -2.49
CA GLU A 449 6.71 52.90 -3.92
C GLU A 449 7.23 51.74 -4.79
N ALA A 450 6.60 51.54 -5.96
CA ALA A 450 7.02 50.59 -6.98
C ALA A 450 8.24 51.09 -7.78
N MET A 451 9.02 50.16 -8.34
CA MET A 451 10.07 50.47 -9.33
C MET A 451 9.82 49.74 -10.65
N HIS A 452 10.07 50.44 -11.77
CA HIS A 452 9.87 49.93 -13.13
C HIS A 452 10.82 48.77 -13.52
N ARG A 453 10.35 47.94 -14.46
CA ARG A 453 11.20 47.28 -15.46
C ARG A 453 10.82 47.76 -16.88
N PRO A 454 11.74 47.80 -17.86
CA PRO A 454 11.49 48.41 -19.17
C PRO A 454 11.05 47.41 -20.24
N GLN A 455 10.35 47.90 -21.28
CA GLN A 455 10.07 47.15 -22.51
C GLN A 455 11.27 47.16 -23.47
N MET A 456 11.43 46.11 -24.29
CA MET A 456 12.20 46.16 -25.55
C MET A 456 11.54 45.39 -26.70
N THR A 457 10.87 46.16 -27.56
CA THR A 457 10.79 46.06 -29.04
C THR A 457 11.11 44.74 -29.77
N SER A 458 10.14 44.26 -30.53
CA SER A 458 10.26 43.30 -31.65
C SER A 458 10.59 43.98 -32.99
N ASP A 459 11.32 43.33 -33.91
CA ASP A 459 11.38 43.75 -35.34
C ASP A 459 11.87 42.66 -36.33
N LYS A 460 11.13 42.44 -37.43
CA LYS A 460 11.50 41.78 -38.73
C LYS A 460 11.91 40.27 -38.72
N SER A 461 11.71 39.47 -39.78
CA SER A 461 11.31 39.76 -41.19
C SER A 461 10.57 38.61 -41.94
N LEU A 462 9.82 39.02 -42.98
CA LEU A 462 9.17 38.27 -44.10
C LEU A 462 10.15 37.42 -44.97
N PRO A 463 9.71 36.49 -45.88
CA PRO A 463 8.57 36.59 -46.82
C PRO A 463 7.71 35.31 -47.06
N SER A 464 6.91 35.29 -48.15
CA SER A 464 5.68 34.47 -48.30
C SER A 464 5.36 33.99 -49.74
N LEU A 465 4.30 33.16 -49.87
CA LEU A 465 3.51 32.78 -51.08
C LEU A 465 4.16 31.82 -52.11
N PRO A 466 3.38 31.13 -52.99
CA PRO A 466 1.89 31.06 -53.09
C PRO A 466 1.30 29.63 -53.01
N SER A 467 -0.03 29.52 -53.03
CA SER A 467 -0.82 28.29 -53.15
C SER A 467 -1.64 28.22 -54.46
N GLU A 468 -1.89 27.02 -55.01
CA GLU A 468 -2.84 26.81 -56.12
C GLU A 468 -3.57 25.44 -56.09
N ALA A 469 -4.84 25.46 -56.53
CA ALA A 469 -5.59 24.41 -57.26
C ALA A 469 -6.22 23.15 -56.58
N ARG A 470 -7.53 23.27 -56.33
CA ARG A 470 -8.67 22.44 -56.85
C ARG A 470 -8.93 20.98 -56.40
N GLN A 471 -10.05 20.84 -55.69
CA GLN A 471 -11.27 20.03 -56.03
C GLN A 471 -11.14 18.65 -56.75
N ALA A 472 -11.45 17.58 -56.01
CA ALA A 472 -12.37 16.47 -56.33
C ALA A 472 -12.53 15.58 -55.06
N GLY A 473 -13.60 14.83 -54.79
CA GLY A 473 -14.91 14.64 -55.42
C GLY A 473 -15.61 13.41 -54.81
N ASN A 474 -16.91 13.49 -54.47
CA ASN A 474 -17.65 12.41 -53.78
C ASN A 474 -17.99 11.21 -54.71
N PRO A 475 -18.16 9.99 -54.18
CA PRO A 475 -19.51 9.39 -54.01
C PRO A 475 -19.67 8.52 -52.73
N GLU A 476 -20.86 8.43 -52.09
CA GLU A 476 -21.95 7.40 -52.24
C GLU A 476 -21.48 5.93 -51.97
N ASP A 477 -22.21 5.01 -51.32
CA ASP A 477 -23.67 4.83 -51.12
C ASP A 477 -23.96 3.97 -49.81
N PRO A 478 -25.08 3.22 -49.56
CA PRO A 478 -25.96 3.53 -48.41
C PRO A 478 -26.30 2.35 -47.46
N ARG A 479 -27.18 2.58 -46.47
CA ARG A 479 -28.48 1.88 -46.33
C ARG A 479 -29.38 2.39 -45.21
N ASP A 480 -30.69 2.31 -45.47
CA ASP A 480 -31.79 2.68 -44.57
C ASP A 480 -32.20 1.58 -43.57
N GLU A 481 -32.99 2.02 -42.57
CA GLU A 481 -34.10 1.34 -41.87
C GLU A 481 -34.06 -0.19 -41.62
N VAL A 482 -34.25 -0.59 -40.35
CA VAL A 482 -35.59 -0.89 -39.79
C VAL A 482 -35.46 -1.07 -38.27
N GLY A 483 -36.33 -0.41 -37.49
CA GLY A 483 -36.27 -0.46 -36.02
C GLY A 483 -37.13 -1.54 -35.37
N SER A 484 -36.73 -1.99 -34.18
CA SER A 484 -37.58 -2.73 -33.24
C SER A 484 -37.39 -2.20 -31.83
N LYS A 485 -38.47 -1.72 -31.19
CA LYS A 485 -38.47 -1.43 -29.76
C LYS A 485 -38.42 -2.76 -28.99
N GLN A 486 -37.40 -2.95 -28.17
CA GLN A 486 -37.35 -4.01 -27.15
C GLN A 486 -37.24 -3.42 -25.75
N GLU A 487 -37.83 -4.11 -24.78
CA GLU A 487 -38.06 -3.62 -23.42
C GLU A 487 -36.85 -3.89 -22.51
N ASN A 488 -35.80 -3.08 -22.61
CA ASN A 488 -34.57 -3.26 -21.80
C ASN A 488 -34.76 -3.01 -20.28
N ALA A 489 -35.95 -2.57 -19.83
CA ALA A 489 -36.23 -2.13 -18.46
C ALA A 489 -36.27 -3.24 -17.38
N LYS A 490 -35.67 -4.42 -17.62
CA LYS A 490 -35.70 -5.58 -16.70
C LYS A 490 -34.43 -6.47 -16.70
N MET A 491 -33.29 -6.00 -17.22
CA MET A 491 -32.04 -6.79 -17.26
C MET A 491 -30.97 -6.35 -16.24
N THR A 492 -31.18 -5.27 -15.50
CA THR A 492 -30.30 -4.78 -14.41
C THR A 492 -30.90 -5.09 -13.03
N GLY A 493 -31.06 -6.38 -12.73
CA GLY A 493 -31.70 -6.87 -11.51
C GLY A 493 -30.72 -7.13 -10.36
N ASN A 494 -30.25 -6.09 -9.68
CA ASN A 494 -29.68 -6.24 -8.33
C ASN A 494 -30.80 -6.52 -7.33
N ASP A 495 -31.12 -7.81 -7.21
CA ASP A 495 -32.10 -8.38 -6.30
C ASP A 495 -31.45 -8.55 -4.92
N ALA A 496 -31.76 -7.67 -3.96
CA ALA A 496 -31.11 -7.63 -2.64
C ALA A 496 -31.28 -8.91 -1.79
N ALA A 497 -32.06 -9.89 -2.26
CA ALA A 497 -32.10 -11.24 -1.70
C ALA A 497 -30.98 -12.18 -2.24
N LYS A 498 -30.03 -11.67 -3.04
CA LYS A 498 -29.03 -12.46 -3.79
C LYS A 498 -27.60 -11.91 -3.75
N GLU A 499 -27.31 -10.93 -2.90
CA GLU A 499 -25.92 -10.54 -2.61
C GLU A 499 -25.12 -11.80 -2.20
N GLY A 500 -24.04 -12.09 -2.92
CA GLY A 500 -23.34 -13.39 -2.88
C GLY A 500 -23.64 -14.36 -4.04
N THR A 501 -24.49 -14.03 -5.01
CA THR A 501 -24.74 -14.88 -6.22
C THR A 501 -24.83 -14.15 -7.57
N ASN A 502 -24.76 -12.81 -7.61
CA ASN A 502 -24.51 -12.11 -8.88
C ASN A 502 -22.99 -12.15 -9.16
N THR A 503 -22.63 -12.65 -10.35
CA THR A 503 -21.26 -13.09 -10.67
C THR A 503 -20.31 -11.95 -11.02
N ALA A 504 -19.00 -12.20 -10.88
CA ALA A 504 -17.94 -11.36 -11.45
C ALA A 504 -17.87 -11.45 -13.00
N SER A 505 -19.00 -11.73 -13.65
CA SER A 505 -19.13 -11.79 -15.10
C SER A 505 -20.35 -10.97 -15.53
N GLY A 506 -20.09 -9.84 -16.19
CA GLY A 506 -21.01 -9.31 -17.20
C GLY A 506 -21.11 -10.36 -18.30
N GLY A 507 -22.05 -11.30 -18.13
CA GLY A 507 -21.82 -12.72 -18.44
C GLY A 507 -21.30 -13.06 -19.83
N ILE A 508 -20.04 -13.54 -19.90
CA ILE A 508 -19.32 -14.20 -21.02
C ILE A 508 -19.19 -13.39 -22.32
N THR A 509 -20.19 -12.60 -22.70
CA THR A 509 -20.01 -11.41 -23.52
C THR A 509 -19.48 -10.26 -22.67
N GLU A 510 -18.27 -10.41 -22.13
CA GLU A 510 -17.34 -9.28 -22.09
C GLU A 510 -17.37 -8.67 -23.51
N LYS A 511 -17.65 -7.36 -23.60
CA LYS A 511 -17.75 -6.70 -24.91
C LYS A 511 -16.39 -6.80 -25.59
N ARG A 512 -16.25 -7.70 -26.57
CA ARG A 512 -15.10 -7.81 -27.48
C ARG A 512 -14.95 -6.60 -28.43
N LYS A 513 -15.10 -5.38 -27.90
CA LYS A 513 -14.19 -4.26 -28.21
C LYS A 513 -12.79 -4.68 -27.68
N GLY A 514 -12.17 -5.67 -28.34
CA GLY A 514 -10.91 -6.22 -27.85
C GLY A 514 -9.84 -5.15 -27.79
N TYR A 515 -9.06 -5.12 -26.72
CA TYR A 515 -7.89 -4.26 -26.63
C TYR A 515 -6.94 -4.65 -27.75
N SER A 516 -6.69 -3.71 -28.65
CA SER A 516 -5.60 -3.83 -29.59
C SER A 516 -4.33 -3.41 -28.87
N SER A 517 -3.66 -4.35 -28.19
CA SER A 517 -2.32 -4.16 -27.60
C SER A 517 -1.26 -3.74 -28.63
N ASN A 518 -1.63 -3.73 -29.92
CA ASN A 518 -1.05 -2.91 -30.97
C ASN A 518 -1.31 -1.40 -30.76
N MET A 519 -0.87 -0.82 -29.64
CA MET A 519 -0.35 0.55 -29.68
C MET A 519 0.93 0.52 -30.52
N THR A 520 0.73 0.59 -31.84
CA THR A 520 1.81 0.78 -32.84
C THR A 520 2.04 2.25 -33.14
N ASP A 521 1.04 3.10 -32.89
CA ASP A 521 1.20 4.55 -32.88
C ASP A 521 1.83 5.00 -31.57
N PHE A 522 3.16 4.90 -31.52
CA PHE A 522 4.02 5.55 -30.53
C PHE A 522 4.11 7.08 -30.80
N THR A 523 2.95 7.71 -30.95
CA THR A 523 2.80 9.15 -31.14
C THR A 523 2.70 9.80 -29.77
N ALA A 524 3.69 10.62 -29.42
CA ALA A 524 3.62 11.45 -28.22
C ALA A 524 2.44 12.43 -28.33
N LYS A 525 1.34 12.12 -27.63
CA LYS A 525 0.23 13.04 -27.43
C LYS A 525 0.66 14.17 -26.48
N GLY A 526 -0.02 15.32 -26.56
CA GLY A 526 0.32 16.50 -25.74
C GLY A 526 0.19 16.24 -24.25
N GLY A 527 1.11 16.80 -23.45
CA GLY A 527 1.13 16.63 -22.00
C GLY A 527 2.51 16.85 -21.39
N GLN A 528 2.70 16.35 -20.16
CA GLN A 528 3.92 16.52 -19.37
C GLN A 528 4.90 15.33 -19.46
N GLY A 529 4.42 14.17 -19.92
CA GLY A 529 5.20 12.97 -20.19
C GLY A 529 4.51 12.06 -21.20
N THR A 530 5.05 10.86 -21.42
CA THR A 530 4.65 9.95 -22.50
C THR A 530 3.72 8.82 -22.07
N VAL A 531 3.33 8.74 -20.79
CA VAL A 531 2.54 7.63 -20.26
C VAL A 531 1.05 7.92 -20.37
N HIS A 532 0.37 7.09 -21.17
CA HIS A 532 -1.07 6.91 -21.13
C HIS A 532 -1.40 6.09 -19.89
N ALA A 533 -2.27 6.58 -19.02
CA ALA A 533 -2.55 5.93 -17.74
C ALA A 533 -4.01 6.07 -17.32
N GLN A 534 -4.46 5.16 -16.46
CA GLN A 534 -5.81 5.16 -15.90
C GLN A 534 -5.77 4.74 -14.43
N ILE A 535 -6.42 5.49 -13.55
CA ILE A 535 -6.63 5.09 -12.16
C ILE A 535 -7.76 4.05 -12.10
N VAL A 536 -7.61 3.04 -11.25
CA VAL A 536 -8.58 1.98 -10.97
C VAL A 536 -8.63 1.72 -9.45
N ARG A 537 -9.78 1.32 -8.93
CA ARG A 537 -9.97 1.10 -7.48
C ARG A 537 -10.79 -0.16 -7.15
N SER A 538 -10.64 -0.59 -5.90
CA SER A 538 -11.63 -1.39 -5.17
C SER A 538 -12.26 -0.49 -4.11
N SER A 539 -13.57 -0.28 -4.13
CA SER A 539 -14.29 0.51 -3.11
C SER A 539 -15.81 0.26 -3.16
N ALA A 540 -16.51 0.52 -2.05
CA ALA A 540 -17.94 0.29 -1.88
C ALA A 540 -18.55 1.22 -0.79
N ASP A 541 -19.80 0.97 -0.38
CA ASP A 541 -20.51 1.84 0.56
C ASP A 541 -19.80 1.99 1.90
N TRP A 542 -19.26 0.90 2.47
CA TRP A 542 -18.58 0.96 3.76
C TRP A 542 -17.34 1.84 3.72
N SER A 543 -16.62 1.92 2.58
CA SER A 543 -15.32 2.58 2.44
C SER A 543 -15.36 3.94 1.74
N SER A 544 -16.40 4.24 0.96
CA SER A 544 -16.55 5.54 0.27
C SER A 544 -18.00 6.02 0.05
N GLY A 545 -19.02 5.23 0.39
CA GLY A 545 -20.42 5.63 0.19
C GLY A 545 -20.87 5.61 -1.28
N ILE A 546 -20.48 4.56 -1.99
CA ILE A 546 -20.73 4.32 -3.42
C ILE A 546 -21.18 2.87 -3.64
N LEU A 547 -21.87 2.59 -4.75
CA LEU A 547 -22.00 1.21 -5.23
C LEU A 547 -20.61 0.58 -5.49
N THR A 548 -20.52 -0.74 -5.32
CA THR A 548 -19.25 -1.48 -5.43
C THR A 548 -18.57 -1.31 -6.79
N GLU A 549 -17.33 -0.82 -6.76
CA GLU A 549 -16.43 -0.78 -7.90
C GLU A 549 -15.28 -1.78 -7.70
N GLN A 550 -15.00 -2.57 -8.73
CA GLN A 550 -13.92 -3.57 -8.79
C GLN A 550 -13.04 -3.39 -10.04
N SER A 551 -12.82 -2.14 -10.45
CA SER A 551 -12.15 -1.79 -11.72
C SER A 551 -10.69 -2.28 -11.78
N ILE A 552 -10.07 -2.54 -10.62
CA ILE A 552 -8.77 -3.24 -10.51
C ILE A 552 -8.86 -4.67 -11.06
N GLN A 553 -9.85 -5.48 -10.63
CA GLN A 553 -9.97 -6.88 -11.06
C GLN A 553 -10.29 -6.96 -12.55
N ASN A 554 -11.14 -6.06 -13.04
CA ASN A 554 -11.43 -5.91 -14.46
C ASN A 554 -10.14 -5.65 -15.27
N ALA A 555 -9.28 -4.74 -14.81
CA ALA A 555 -8.00 -4.44 -15.44
C ALA A 555 -7.03 -5.63 -15.42
N TYR A 556 -6.86 -6.30 -14.28
CA TYR A 556 -6.02 -7.51 -14.16
C TYR A 556 -6.49 -8.62 -15.10
N CYS A 557 -7.79 -8.95 -15.09
CA CYS A 557 -8.33 -10.03 -15.92
C CYS A 557 -8.21 -9.74 -17.42
N GLN A 558 -8.54 -8.51 -17.84
CA GLN A 558 -8.46 -8.10 -19.24
C GLN A 558 -7.00 -8.13 -19.74
N VAL A 559 -6.10 -7.41 -19.08
CA VAL A 559 -4.69 -7.27 -19.49
C VAL A 559 -3.96 -8.62 -19.52
N ILE A 560 -4.31 -9.57 -18.63
CA ILE A 560 -3.74 -10.92 -18.64
C ILE A 560 -4.27 -11.76 -19.82
N ARG A 561 -5.58 -11.75 -20.12
CA ARG A 561 -6.14 -12.50 -21.25
C ARG A 561 -5.56 -12.08 -22.61
N GLU A 562 -5.20 -10.81 -22.72
CA GLU A 562 -4.75 -10.19 -23.97
C GLU A 562 -3.22 -10.29 -24.17
N ALA A 563 -2.49 -10.85 -23.18
CA ALA A 563 -1.03 -11.01 -23.18
C ALA A 563 -0.51 -12.00 -24.26
N GLN A 564 0.45 -11.55 -25.06
CA GLN A 564 0.99 -12.27 -26.22
C GLN A 564 2.29 -13.03 -25.90
N HIS A 565 3.11 -12.54 -24.97
CA HIS A 565 4.48 -13.01 -24.74
C HIS A 565 4.84 -13.26 -23.28
N LEU A 566 4.54 -12.30 -22.39
CA LEU A 566 4.93 -12.34 -20.98
C LEU A 566 3.83 -11.78 -20.08
N VAL A 567 3.54 -12.50 -19.00
CA VAL A 567 2.90 -12.00 -17.78
C VAL A 567 3.92 -12.11 -16.65
N HIS A 568 4.40 -11.00 -16.12
CA HIS A 568 5.28 -10.95 -14.95
C HIS A 568 4.52 -10.34 -13.78
N ILE A 569 4.39 -11.07 -12.67
CA ILE A 569 3.66 -10.65 -11.47
C ILE A 569 4.64 -10.66 -10.30
N GLU A 570 4.67 -9.57 -9.53
CA GLU A 570 5.21 -9.57 -8.17
C GLU A 570 4.07 -9.15 -7.23
N ASN A 571 3.66 -10.05 -6.34
CA ASN A 571 2.53 -9.81 -5.44
C ASN A 571 2.72 -10.49 -4.07
N GLN A 572 2.32 -9.79 -3.01
CA GLN A 572 2.34 -10.31 -1.63
C GLN A 572 1.46 -11.56 -1.44
N PHE A 573 0.36 -11.66 -2.17
CA PHE A 573 -0.55 -12.81 -2.12
C PHE A 573 -0.88 -13.30 -3.52
N PHE A 574 -1.16 -14.60 -3.65
CA PHE A 574 -1.63 -15.21 -4.89
C PHE A 574 -2.77 -16.21 -4.63
N ILE A 575 -3.94 -15.69 -4.25
CA ILE A 575 -5.17 -16.43 -3.99
C ILE A 575 -6.21 -16.06 -5.05
N THR A 576 -6.66 -17.02 -5.85
CA THR A 576 -7.52 -16.73 -7.00
C THR A 576 -8.31 -17.95 -7.52
N ALA A 577 -9.44 -17.69 -8.18
CA ALA A 577 -10.31 -18.69 -8.75
C ALA A 577 -10.09 -18.89 -10.26
N THR A 578 -10.41 -20.09 -10.75
CA THR A 578 -10.43 -20.41 -12.19
C THR A 578 -11.85 -20.48 -12.77
N GLY A 579 -12.86 -20.15 -11.99
CA GLY A 579 -14.26 -20.13 -12.38
C GLY A 579 -15.15 -19.68 -11.21
N GLU A 580 -16.45 -19.55 -11.48
CA GLU A 580 -17.42 -18.96 -10.53
C GLU A 580 -17.75 -19.89 -9.35
N ASP A 581 -17.79 -21.21 -9.58
CA ASP A 581 -18.07 -22.24 -8.57
C ASP A 581 -16.85 -22.58 -7.68
N GLN A 582 -16.06 -21.61 -7.20
CA GLN A 582 -14.82 -21.87 -6.42
C GLN A 582 -14.79 -21.31 -4.99
N ALA A 583 -15.96 -21.09 -4.38
CA ALA A 583 -16.08 -20.70 -2.97
C ALA A 583 -15.14 -21.51 -2.05
N PRO A 584 -14.39 -20.86 -1.14
CA PRO A 584 -14.56 -19.48 -0.68
C PRO A 584 -13.89 -18.39 -1.54
N VAL A 585 -13.24 -18.74 -2.67
CA VAL A 585 -12.50 -17.79 -3.52
C VAL A 585 -13.28 -17.48 -4.79
N HIS A 586 -13.37 -16.20 -5.16
CA HIS A 586 -14.27 -15.69 -6.19
C HIS A 586 -13.60 -14.82 -7.26
N ASN A 587 -12.44 -14.20 -7.01
CA ASN A 587 -11.76 -13.36 -8.01
C ASN A 587 -11.25 -14.19 -9.21
N GLN A 588 -11.41 -13.69 -10.43
CA GLN A 588 -11.23 -14.48 -11.67
C GLN A 588 -9.85 -14.30 -12.34
N ILE A 589 -8.83 -13.81 -11.62
CA ILE A 589 -7.47 -13.60 -12.15
C ILE A 589 -6.84 -14.95 -12.58
N GLY A 590 -7.06 -16.02 -11.82
CA GLY A 590 -6.64 -17.37 -12.17
C GLY A 590 -7.33 -17.91 -13.43
N ALA A 591 -8.59 -17.54 -13.67
CA ALA A 591 -9.30 -17.87 -14.91
C ALA A 591 -8.64 -17.16 -16.11
N ALA A 592 -8.33 -15.86 -15.99
CA ALA A 592 -7.62 -15.11 -17.03
C ALA A 592 -6.23 -15.72 -17.35
N ILE A 593 -5.49 -16.20 -16.33
CA ILE A 593 -4.20 -16.88 -16.52
C ILE A 593 -4.38 -18.24 -17.23
N VAL A 594 -5.44 -18.99 -16.92
CA VAL A 594 -5.78 -20.23 -17.64
C VAL A 594 -6.12 -19.90 -19.10
N ASP A 595 -6.98 -18.92 -19.35
CA ASP A 595 -7.39 -18.49 -20.70
C ASP A 595 -6.16 -18.13 -21.55
N ALA A 596 -5.27 -17.26 -21.05
CA ALA A 596 -4.07 -16.82 -21.74
C ALA A 596 -3.11 -17.98 -22.07
N CYS A 597 -2.93 -18.94 -21.15
CA CYS A 597 -2.11 -20.13 -21.37
C CYS A 597 -2.72 -21.10 -22.40
N LEU A 598 -4.05 -21.29 -22.39
CA LEU A 598 -4.75 -22.14 -23.36
C LEU A 598 -4.71 -21.54 -24.77
N ASP A 599 -4.85 -20.22 -24.88
CA ASP A 599 -4.71 -19.49 -26.12
C ASP A 599 -3.27 -19.61 -26.66
N ALA A 600 -2.27 -19.47 -25.78
CA ALA A 600 -0.86 -19.66 -26.14
C ALA A 600 -0.51 -21.08 -26.64
N GLU A 601 -1.10 -22.14 -26.06
CA GLU A 601 -0.94 -23.51 -26.54
C GLU A 601 -1.64 -23.71 -27.89
N ARG A 602 -2.88 -23.22 -28.04
CA ARG A 602 -3.66 -23.30 -29.29
C ARG A 602 -2.94 -22.62 -30.47
N GLU A 603 -2.26 -21.51 -30.21
CA GLU A 603 -1.47 -20.75 -31.19
C GLU A 603 -0.05 -21.29 -31.37
N GLY A 604 0.43 -22.17 -30.49
CA GLY A 604 1.80 -22.67 -30.50
C GLY A 604 2.86 -21.60 -30.22
N ARG A 605 2.47 -20.48 -29.58
CA ARG A 605 3.39 -19.36 -29.28
C ARG A 605 4.19 -19.59 -28.00
N LYS A 606 5.40 -19.04 -27.96
CA LYS A 606 6.23 -18.97 -26.76
C LYS A 606 5.63 -17.91 -25.84
N PHE A 607 5.26 -18.32 -24.62
CA PHE A 607 4.58 -17.50 -23.63
C PHE A 607 5.07 -17.89 -22.24
N LYS A 608 5.16 -16.95 -21.32
CA LYS A 608 5.52 -17.20 -19.91
C LYS A 608 4.61 -16.42 -18.97
N VAL A 609 4.22 -17.08 -17.87
CA VAL A 609 3.65 -16.46 -16.68
C VAL A 609 4.65 -16.67 -15.54
N ILE A 610 5.28 -15.59 -15.10
CA ILE A 610 6.25 -15.58 -14.00
C ILE A 610 5.58 -14.93 -12.79
N ILE A 611 5.58 -15.62 -11.66
CA ILE A 611 4.90 -15.19 -10.44
C ILE A 611 5.91 -15.18 -9.29
N MET A 612 6.25 -13.97 -8.82
CA MET A 612 7.06 -13.72 -7.63
C MET A 612 6.11 -13.51 -6.43
N MET A 613 6.26 -14.29 -5.36
CA MET A 613 5.48 -14.12 -4.11
C MET A 613 6.35 -14.46 -2.89
N PRO A 614 6.05 -13.94 -1.68
CA PRO A 614 6.73 -14.38 -0.46
C PRO A 614 6.44 -15.87 -0.20
N CYS A 615 7.42 -16.60 0.33
CA CYS A 615 7.26 -18.04 0.57
C CYS A 615 6.50 -18.33 1.86
N ILE A 616 6.53 -17.41 2.84
CA ILE A 616 5.67 -17.44 4.02
C ILE A 616 5.02 -16.05 4.20
N PRO A 617 3.68 -15.97 4.33
CA PRO A 617 2.99 -14.74 4.67
C PRO A 617 3.51 -14.12 5.98
N GLY A 618 3.76 -12.81 6.00
CA GLY A 618 4.55 -12.11 7.03
C GLY A 618 3.88 -11.97 8.41
N PHE A 619 3.62 -13.08 9.08
CA PHE A 619 3.05 -13.20 10.44
C PHE A 619 3.99 -13.96 11.38
N ALA A 620 3.91 -13.68 12.68
CA ALA A 620 4.81 -14.25 13.68
C ALA A 620 4.45 -15.69 14.10
N GLY A 621 5.46 -16.56 14.15
CA GLY A 621 5.37 -17.91 14.71
C GLY A 621 6.08 -18.99 13.88
N ASP A 622 6.46 -20.08 14.54
CA ASP A 622 6.92 -21.30 13.87
C ASP A 622 5.70 -21.93 13.16
N LEU A 623 5.83 -22.35 11.89
CA LEU A 623 4.72 -22.97 11.15
C LEU A 623 4.25 -24.31 11.75
N ARG A 624 4.93 -24.84 12.77
CA ARG A 624 4.51 -25.98 13.59
C ARG A 624 3.72 -25.60 14.85
N ASP A 625 3.41 -24.32 15.07
CA ASP A 625 2.60 -23.87 16.22
C ASP A 625 1.13 -23.68 15.82
N ASP A 626 0.21 -23.85 16.79
CA ASP A 626 -1.22 -23.59 16.59
C ASP A 626 -1.51 -22.11 16.28
N ALA A 627 -0.65 -21.20 16.75
CA ALA A 627 -0.73 -19.77 16.42
C ALA A 627 -0.60 -19.51 14.90
N ALA A 628 0.16 -20.34 14.18
CA ALA A 628 0.41 -20.19 12.75
C ALA A 628 -0.69 -20.81 11.85
N ILE A 629 -1.85 -21.21 12.40
CA ILE A 629 -3.00 -21.73 11.62
C ILE A 629 -3.41 -20.74 10.51
N GLY A 630 -3.45 -19.43 10.80
CA GLY A 630 -3.80 -18.41 9.81
C GLY A 630 -2.77 -18.32 8.67
N THR A 631 -1.49 -18.31 9.00
CA THR A 631 -0.37 -18.34 8.04
C THR A 631 -0.46 -19.57 7.13
N ARG A 632 -0.69 -20.74 7.73
CA ARG A 632 -0.86 -22.00 6.99
C ARG A 632 -2.10 -22.02 6.10
N ALA A 633 -3.20 -21.37 6.50
CA ALA A 633 -4.40 -21.24 5.68
C ALA A 633 -4.17 -20.40 4.42
N ILE A 634 -3.50 -19.26 4.55
CA ILE A 634 -3.09 -18.43 3.41
C ILE A 634 -2.19 -19.22 2.47
N MET A 635 -1.15 -19.91 2.99
CA MET A 635 -0.29 -20.77 2.17
C MET A 635 -1.08 -21.87 1.43
N ASP A 636 -2.02 -22.54 2.11
CA ASP A 636 -2.89 -23.56 1.51
C ASP A 636 -3.75 -22.99 0.37
N TYR A 637 -4.30 -21.79 0.52
CA TYR A 637 -5.05 -21.10 -0.54
C TYR A 637 -4.17 -20.69 -1.73
N GLN A 638 -2.94 -20.23 -1.50
CA GLN A 638 -2.00 -19.96 -2.59
C GLN A 638 -1.68 -21.23 -3.38
N TYR A 639 -1.36 -22.33 -2.69
CA TYR A 639 -1.09 -23.60 -3.35
C TYR A 639 -2.32 -24.18 -4.07
N LYS A 640 -3.53 -24.04 -3.51
CA LYS A 640 -4.79 -24.43 -4.18
C LYS A 640 -5.10 -23.58 -5.41
N SER A 641 -4.69 -22.32 -5.43
CA SER A 641 -4.84 -21.45 -6.60
C SER A 641 -3.89 -21.86 -7.72
N ILE A 642 -2.63 -22.15 -7.40
CA ILE A 642 -1.58 -22.47 -8.37
C ILE A 642 -1.64 -23.95 -8.82
N SER A 643 -1.42 -24.88 -7.90
CA SER A 643 -0.96 -26.25 -8.21
C SER A 643 -1.81 -27.40 -7.65
N ARG A 644 -2.56 -27.19 -6.56
CA ARG A 644 -3.21 -28.26 -5.78
C ARG A 644 -4.72 -28.38 -6.09
N GLY A 645 -5.12 -29.50 -6.68
CA GLY A 645 -6.52 -29.85 -6.96
C GLY A 645 -7.00 -29.45 -8.36
N GLU A 646 -8.14 -30.01 -8.77
CA GLU A 646 -8.66 -29.91 -10.16
C GLU A 646 -9.07 -28.48 -10.56
N LYS A 647 -9.43 -27.63 -9.59
CA LYS A 647 -9.79 -26.22 -9.80
C LYS A 647 -8.59 -25.26 -9.73
N SER A 648 -7.39 -25.73 -9.39
CA SER A 648 -6.16 -24.92 -9.50
C SER A 648 -5.86 -24.58 -10.96
N ILE A 649 -5.07 -23.54 -11.21
CA ILE A 649 -4.62 -23.17 -12.57
C ILE A 649 -3.95 -24.37 -13.26
N TYR A 650 -3.07 -25.10 -12.54
CA TYR A 650 -2.44 -26.32 -13.05
C TYR A 650 -3.47 -27.43 -13.30
N GLY A 651 -4.48 -27.57 -12.44
CA GLY A 651 -5.55 -28.55 -12.59
C GLY A 651 -6.37 -28.32 -13.87
N ARG A 652 -6.73 -27.07 -14.15
CA ARG A 652 -7.47 -26.66 -15.34
C ARG A 652 -6.67 -26.84 -16.64
N LEU A 653 -5.40 -26.46 -16.64
CA LEU A 653 -4.52 -26.69 -17.80
C LEU A 653 -4.33 -28.19 -18.07
N LYS A 654 -4.07 -29.00 -17.03
CA LYS A 654 -3.99 -30.47 -17.15
C LYS A 654 -5.31 -31.09 -17.64
N ALA A 655 -6.46 -30.60 -17.20
CA ALA A 655 -7.77 -31.04 -17.67
C ALA A 655 -8.03 -30.71 -19.16
N ALA A 656 -7.42 -29.64 -19.68
CA ALA A 656 -7.42 -29.31 -21.10
C ALA A 656 -6.37 -30.08 -21.92
N GLY A 657 -5.53 -30.90 -21.27
CA GLY A 657 -4.43 -31.65 -21.90
C GLY A 657 -3.13 -30.86 -22.05
N VAL A 658 -2.99 -29.72 -21.37
CA VAL A 658 -1.84 -28.81 -21.42
C VAL A 658 -0.93 -29.02 -20.21
N ASP A 659 0.39 -29.03 -20.41
CA ASP A 659 1.36 -29.04 -19.32
C ASP A 659 1.56 -27.62 -18.76
N PRO A 660 1.15 -27.32 -17.52
CA PRO A 660 1.31 -25.98 -16.96
C PRO A 660 2.79 -25.60 -16.76
N THR A 661 3.70 -26.56 -16.60
CA THR A 661 5.14 -26.30 -16.38
C THR A 661 5.87 -25.83 -17.64
N LYS A 662 5.19 -25.85 -18.80
CA LYS A 662 5.63 -25.19 -20.04
C LYS A 662 5.46 -23.66 -19.99
N TYR A 663 4.53 -23.16 -19.17
CA TYR A 663 4.06 -21.78 -19.19
C TYR A 663 4.23 -21.03 -17.87
N ILE A 664 3.96 -21.67 -16.73
CA ILE A 664 3.83 -21.01 -15.42
C ILE A 664 5.01 -21.37 -14.52
N PHE A 665 5.66 -20.34 -13.97
CA PHE A 665 6.85 -20.48 -13.13
C PHE A 665 6.72 -19.61 -11.89
N CYS A 666 6.83 -20.22 -10.71
CA CYS A 666 6.70 -19.56 -9.41
C CYS A 666 8.06 -19.44 -8.72
N PHE A 667 8.37 -18.25 -8.23
CA PHE A 667 9.61 -17.93 -7.54
C PHE A 667 9.32 -17.11 -6.28
N ASN A 668 10.30 -17.06 -5.39
CA ASN A 668 10.34 -16.13 -4.28
C ASN A 668 11.75 -15.53 -4.19
N LEU A 669 11.98 -14.64 -3.23
CA LEU A 669 13.28 -14.04 -2.97
C LEU A 669 13.80 -14.44 -1.57
N ARG A 670 15.12 -14.52 -1.40
CA ARG A 670 15.81 -14.84 -0.15
C ARG A 670 17.22 -14.25 -0.15
N SER A 671 17.62 -13.65 0.98
CA SER A 671 18.93 -13.01 1.17
C SER A 671 19.71 -13.70 2.31
N TYR A 672 21.01 -13.50 2.35
CA TYR A 672 21.91 -13.96 3.43
C TYR A 672 22.72 -12.79 3.98
N ASP A 673 23.20 -12.92 5.21
CA ASP A 673 24.08 -11.94 5.84
C ASP A 673 24.94 -12.58 6.94
N ARG A 674 25.78 -11.77 7.57
CA ARG A 674 26.61 -12.12 8.73
C ARG A 674 26.47 -11.03 9.78
N ILE A 675 25.85 -11.34 10.92
CA ILE A 675 25.76 -10.42 12.06
C ILE A 675 27.18 -10.03 12.50
N ASN A 676 27.51 -8.73 12.61
CA ASN A 676 28.86 -8.29 12.98
C ASN A 676 29.14 -8.43 14.50
N LYS A 677 28.79 -9.57 15.11
CA LYS A 677 29.05 -9.88 16.52
C LYS A 677 30.40 -10.57 16.70
N THR A 678 31.46 -9.77 16.64
CA THR A 678 32.85 -10.22 16.70
C THR A 678 33.25 -10.74 18.10
N PRO A 679 34.33 -11.53 18.22
CA PRO A 679 34.87 -11.97 19.52
C PRO A 679 35.20 -10.80 20.46
N GLY A 680 35.70 -9.69 19.91
CA GLY A 680 35.98 -8.45 20.66
C GLY A 680 34.72 -7.88 21.31
N LEU A 681 33.61 -7.77 20.56
CA LEU A 681 32.34 -7.28 21.10
C LEU A 681 31.82 -8.21 22.22
N LYS A 682 31.93 -9.54 22.08
CA LYS A 682 31.52 -10.48 23.14
C LYS A 682 32.34 -10.28 24.42
N ALA A 683 33.67 -10.20 24.30
CA ALA A 683 34.55 -9.94 25.45
C ALA A 683 34.29 -8.56 26.10
N GLN A 684 33.79 -7.60 25.33
CA GLN A 684 33.43 -6.24 25.79
C GLN A 684 32.07 -6.21 26.50
N GLU A 685 31.06 -6.96 26.04
CA GLU A 685 29.83 -7.21 26.79
C GLU A 685 30.14 -7.88 28.14
N GLU A 686 30.97 -8.93 28.15
CA GLU A 686 31.38 -9.65 29.37
C GLU A 686 32.16 -8.75 30.36
N LYS A 687 33.08 -7.93 29.85
CA LYS A 687 33.94 -7.04 30.66
C LYS A 687 33.19 -5.83 31.22
N SER A 688 32.19 -5.30 30.50
CA SER A 688 31.42 -4.13 30.93
C SER A 688 30.18 -4.48 31.76
N GLY A 689 29.61 -5.68 31.55
CA GLY A 689 28.32 -6.06 32.12
C GLY A 689 27.11 -5.38 31.46
N LEU A 690 27.32 -4.61 30.39
CA LEU A 690 26.29 -4.01 29.55
C LEU A 690 26.14 -4.81 28.26
N LYS A 691 24.92 -5.05 27.80
CA LYS A 691 24.69 -5.63 26.48
C LYS A 691 24.79 -4.56 25.39
N TYR A 692 25.09 -4.99 24.18
CA TYR A 692 25.02 -4.13 22.99
C TYR A 692 23.63 -3.47 22.83
N GLN A 693 22.55 -4.20 23.17
CA GLN A 693 21.17 -3.67 23.19
C GLN A 693 20.98 -2.49 24.17
N ASP A 694 21.63 -2.51 25.34
CA ASP A 694 21.52 -1.42 26.33
C ASP A 694 22.16 -0.13 25.79
N LEU A 695 23.28 -0.28 25.07
CA LEU A 695 24.00 0.82 24.41
C LEU A 695 23.22 1.38 23.21
N GLN A 696 22.62 0.51 22.39
CA GLN A 696 21.72 0.92 21.31
C GLN A 696 20.50 1.67 21.85
N ARG A 697 19.83 1.17 22.91
CA ARG A 697 18.71 1.88 23.54
C ARG A 697 19.12 3.27 24.04
N ALA A 698 20.23 3.36 24.76
CA ALA A 698 20.70 4.64 25.30
C ALA A 698 21.12 5.64 24.20
N GLN A 699 21.70 5.16 23.10
CA GLN A 699 22.03 6.00 21.95
C GLN A 699 20.77 6.39 21.13
N ALA A 700 19.78 5.51 20.98
CA ALA A 700 18.46 5.86 20.44
C ALA A 700 17.72 6.89 21.30
N GLU A 701 17.83 6.81 22.63
CA GLU A 701 17.30 7.82 23.55
C GLU A 701 18.03 9.18 23.42
N ALA A 702 19.33 9.18 23.11
CA ALA A 702 20.18 10.38 23.04
C ALA A 702 20.22 11.07 21.66
N VAL A 703 20.34 10.30 20.56
CA VAL A 703 20.36 10.79 19.18
C VAL A 703 18.97 11.20 18.70
N MET A 704 17.93 10.58 19.26
CA MET A 704 16.54 10.87 18.92
C MET A 704 15.82 11.50 20.12
N PRO A 705 16.16 12.74 20.53
CA PRO A 705 15.49 13.42 21.65
C PRO A 705 13.98 13.53 21.40
N THR A 706 13.22 13.68 22.48
CA THR A 706 11.75 13.84 22.41
C THR A 706 11.38 15.10 21.61
N GLY A 707 10.85 14.89 20.40
CA GLY A 707 10.47 15.97 19.49
C GLY A 707 9.31 16.79 20.04
N VAL A 708 9.63 17.93 20.65
CA VAL A 708 8.68 18.97 21.09
C VAL A 708 7.49 18.42 21.91
N HIS A 709 7.73 17.44 22.79
CA HIS A 709 6.75 17.01 23.81
C HIS A 709 6.67 18.08 24.92
N GLY A 710 6.03 19.20 24.59
CA GLY A 710 5.98 20.40 25.43
C GLY A 710 4.96 20.30 26.56
N ALA A 711 5.47 20.13 27.78
CA ALA A 711 4.84 20.39 29.08
C ALA A 711 3.51 19.67 29.41
N ALA A 712 3.44 19.08 30.60
CA ALA A 712 2.18 18.60 31.17
C ALA A 712 1.20 19.78 31.37
N GLY A 713 0.08 19.77 30.66
CA GLY A 713 -1.00 20.75 30.81
C GLY A 713 -1.93 20.38 31.97
N GLU A 714 -2.10 21.29 32.93
CA GLU A 714 -3.04 21.09 34.04
C GLU A 714 -4.50 21.19 33.58
N GLY A 715 -5.33 20.23 34.03
CA GLY A 715 -6.76 20.44 34.23
C GLY A 715 -7.71 20.13 33.07
N THR A 716 -8.25 18.91 33.07
CA THR A 716 -9.72 18.73 33.09
C THR A 716 -10.08 17.37 33.71
N GLU A 717 -11.20 17.31 34.43
CA GLU A 717 -11.56 16.20 35.32
C GLU A 717 -12.26 15.04 34.56
N GLY A 718 -12.01 13.77 34.91
CA GLY A 718 -12.72 12.67 34.25
C GLY A 718 -12.46 11.21 34.68
N HIS A 719 -11.29 10.86 35.24
CA HIS A 719 -10.96 9.46 35.58
C HIS A 719 -10.42 9.29 37.02
N PRO A 720 -10.64 8.12 37.66
CA PRO A 720 -10.22 7.88 39.04
C PRO A 720 -8.70 7.74 39.17
N ALA A 721 -8.18 8.09 40.35
CA ALA A 721 -6.75 8.13 40.64
C ALA A 721 -6.07 6.75 40.52
N ALA A 722 -4.88 6.73 39.93
CA ALA A 722 -4.07 5.52 39.74
C ALA A 722 -3.19 5.20 40.96
N GLU A 723 -3.81 5.02 42.13
CA GLU A 723 -3.13 4.54 43.36
C GLU A 723 -3.51 3.08 43.67
N ASP A 724 -3.32 2.17 42.70
CA ASP A 724 -3.16 0.73 42.92
C ASP A 724 -2.74 0.03 41.60
N ARG A 725 -1.44 0.07 41.29
CA ARG A 725 -0.80 -0.87 40.34
C ARG A 725 0.40 -1.48 41.06
N PRO A 726 0.59 -2.82 41.03
CA PRO A 726 1.74 -3.44 41.69
C PRO A 726 3.05 -3.08 40.99
N ASP A 727 4.10 -2.82 41.76
CA ASP A 727 5.43 -2.47 41.26
C ASP A 727 6.03 -3.59 40.38
N VAL A 728 6.09 -3.35 39.08
CA VAL A 728 6.92 -4.15 38.17
C VAL A 728 8.37 -3.72 38.38
N MET A 729 9.24 -4.64 38.81
CA MET A 729 10.61 -4.34 39.23
C MET A 729 11.55 -3.95 38.08
N GLY A 730 11.42 -2.72 37.56
CA GLY A 730 12.31 -2.12 36.55
C GLY A 730 13.07 -0.86 37.00
N GLY A 731 12.60 -0.17 38.05
CA GLY A 731 13.05 1.19 38.39
C GLY A 731 14.54 1.36 38.74
N GLU A 732 15.18 0.35 39.34
CA GLU A 732 16.59 0.44 39.73
C GLU A 732 17.56 0.35 38.54
N LYS A 733 17.19 -0.37 37.46
CA LYS A 733 18.06 -0.51 36.28
C LYS A 733 18.18 0.78 35.48
N SER A 734 17.04 1.43 35.19
CA SER A 734 17.00 2.66 34.38
C SER A 734 17.87 3.78 34.97
N ASN A 735 17.82 3.98 36.30
CA ASN A 735 18.67 4.96 36.97
C ASN A 735 20.16 4.61 36.90
N ASN A 736 20.55 3.33 36.97
CA ASN A 736 21.94 2.92 36.81
C ASN A 736 22.45 3.13 35.38
N THR A 737 21.69 2.76 34.35
CA THR A 737 22.10 2.98 32.94
C THR A 737 22.26 4.47 32.65
N LYS A 738 21.34 5.31 33.15
CA LYS A 738 21.42 6.76 33.00
C LYS A 738 22.57 7.39 33.80
N GLN A 739 22.84 6.93 35.02
CA GLN A 739 24.01 7.38 35.78
C GLN A 739 25.33 6.92 35.14
N ALA A 740 25.40 5.74 34.51
CA ALA A 740 26.57 5.32 33.76
C ALA A 740 26.79 6.24 32.54
N TRP A 741 25.73 6.61 31.83
CA TRP A 741 25.78 7.57 30.72
C TRP A 741 26.22 8.97 31.18
N ASP A 742 25.65 9.48 32.28
CA ASP A 742 25.97 10.81 32.81
C ASP A 742 27.36 10.88 33.48
N GLN A 743 27.86 9.81 34.08
CA GLN A 743 29.21 9.75 34.70
C GLN A 743 30.33 9.48 33.67
N HIS A 744 30.02 8.78 32.57
CA HIS A 744 30.99 8.41 31.53
C HIS A 744 30.71 9.08 30.16
N GLY A 745 30.03 10.23 30.20
CA GLY A 745 29.47 11.01 29.09
C GLY A 745 30.10 10.81 27.71
N ALA A 746 29.39 10.07 26.85
CA ALA A 746 29.60 9.78 25.42
C ALA A 746 30.95 9.16 24.99
N ARG A 747 32.08 9.61 25.55
CA ARG A 747 33.44 9.18 25.17
C ARG A 747 34.03 8.09 26.07
N HIS A 748 33.45 7.82 27.25
CA HIS A 748 34.02 6.89 28.23
C HIS A 748 33.17 5.64 28.48
N VAL A 749 32.00 5.50 27.83
CA VAL A 749 31.22 4.24 27.83
C VAL A 749 31.82 3.17 26.88
N GLY A 750 32.99 3.45 26.28
CA GLY A 750 33.87 2.41 25.75
C GLY A 750 33.38 1.66 24.51
N LEU A 751 32.97 2.38 23.45
CA LEU A 751 32.95 1.86 22.07
C LEU A 751 33.72 2.79 21.10
N ALA A 752 33.57 4.11 21.24
CA ALA A 752 34.22 5.12 20.39
C ALA A 752 35.47 5.79 21.01
N GLY A 753 35.99 5.24 22.11
CA GLY A 753 37.14 5.77 22.85
C GLY A 753 37.99 4.65 23.42
N GLU A 754 39.29 4.68 23.13
CA GLU A 754 40.27 3.63 23.46
C GLU A 754 39.96 2.21 22.91
N VAL A 755 39.34 2.15 21.73
CA VAL A 755 39.90 1.25 20.71
C VAL A 755 41.28 1.81 20.38
N GLY A 756 42.34 1.14 20.84
CA GLY A 756 43.71 1.55 20.54
C GLY A 756 44.01 1.41 19.04
N SER A 757 45.09 2.01 18.56
CA SER A 757 45.55 1.86 17.16
C SER A 757 45.94 0.43 16.76
N ASP A 758 45.86 -0.51 17.71
CA ASP A 758 46.49 -1.82 17.69
C ASP A 758 45.47 -2.96 17.90
N ASP A 759 44.16 -2.67 17.93
CA ASP A 759 43.08 -3.69 17.95
C ASP A 759 42.65 -4.01 16.51
N PRO A 760 42.93 -5.22 15.96
CA PRO A 760 42.97 -5.46 14.52
C PRO A 760 41.65 -5.94 13.90
N VAL A 761 40.51 -5.84 14.60
CA VAL A 761 39.22 -6.42 14.16
C VAL A 761 38.61 -5.66 12.98
N ARG A 762 39.07 -5.96 11.77
CA ARG A 762 38.39 -5.61 10.53
C ARG A 762 37.25 -6.59 10.27
N SER A 763 36.03 -6.07 10.13
CA SER A 763 34.85 -6.84 9.78
C SER A 763 33.75 -5.89 9.31
N VAL A 764 33.20 -6.11 8.12
CA VAL A 764 32.06 -5.33 7.60
C VAL A 764 30.77 -5.63 8.37
N ASP A 765 29.93 -4.60 8.53
CA ASP A 765 28.68 -4.67 9.31
C ASP A 765 27.58 -5.55 8.65
N SER A 766 27.64 -5.72 7.34
CA SER A 766 26.77 -6.59 6.53
C SER A 766 27.53 -7.05 5.28
N ILE A 767 27.30 -8.29 4.86
CA ILE A 767 27.83 -8.92 3.64
C ILE A 767 26.75 -9.17 2.57
N ALA A 768 25.49 -8.77 2.81
CA ALA A 768 24.38 -9.05 1.87
C ALA A 768 24.60 -8.45 0.47
N LYS A 769 25.44 -7.40 0.39
CA LYS A 769 25.95 -6.80 -0.85
C LYS A 769 26.71 -7.78 -1.75
N ASP A 770 27.36 -8.81 -1.20
CA ASP A 770 28.27 -9.71 -1.94
C ASP A 770 27.54 -10.56 -3.01
N ALA A 771 26.22 -10.69 -2.89
CA ALA A 771 25.34 -11.29 -3.90
C ALA A 771 25.18 -10.44 -5.17
N MET A 772 25.51 -9.14 -5.11
CA MET A 772 25.30 -8.14 -6.16
C MET A 772 26.47 -8.07 -7.16
N LEU A 773 26.35 -7.18 -8.16
CA LEU A 773 27.33 -7.08 -9.25
C LEU A 773 28.58 -6.31 -8.82
N GLY A 774 29.73 -6.98 -8.88
CA GLY A 774 31.05 -6.35 -8.75
C GLY A 774 31.52 -6.13 -7.32
N GLU A 775 30.69 -6.48 -6.34
CA GLU A 775 31.07 -6.59 -4.94
C GLU A 775 32.05 -7.76 -4.71
N PRO A 776 32.80 -7.77 -3.59
CA PRO A 776 33.62 -8.91 -3.16
C PRO A 776 32.83 -10.21 -3.05
N LYS A 777 33.55 -11.33 -2.98
CA LYS A 777 32.95 -12.59 -2.53
C LYS A 777 32.93 -12.68 -1.00
N VAL A 778 32.01 -13.50 -0.50
CA VAL A 778 31.96 -13.85 0.93
C VAL A 778 33.26 -14.52 1.39
N SER A 779 33.98 -15.26 0.56
CA SER A 779 35.32 -15.81 0.88
C SER A 779 36.45 -14.77 0.89
N GLU A 780 36.21 -13.56 0.38
CA GLU A 780 37.19 -12.46 0.25
C GLU A 780 37.02 -11.38 1.34
N GLU A 781 35.85 -11.30 1.99
CA GLU A 781 35.54 -10.31 3.06
C GLU A 781 36.32 -10.48 4.38
N ASP A 782 36.62 -9.37 5.06
CA ASP A 782 37.37 -9.39 6.32
C ASP A 782 36.52 -9.92 7.51
N TYR A 783 37.17 -10.58 8.47
CA TYR A 783 36.60 -10.99 9.77
C TYR A 783 37.70 -11.17 10.84
N ALA A 784 37.31 -11.20 12.11
CA ALA A 784 38.20 -11.49 13.23
C ALA A 784 38.95 -12.83 13.05
N GLY A 785 40.27 -12.83 13.29
CA GLY A 785 41.14 -13.99 13.07
C GLY A 785 41.57 -14.24 11.61
N ARG A 786 41.21 -13.36 10.67
CA ARG A 786 41.76 -13.34 9.29
C ARG A 786 42.72 -12.16 9.13
N GLY A 787 43.82 -12.38 8.42
CA GLY A 787 44.77 -11.34 8.03
C GLY A 787 44.48 -10.79 6.62
N ASP A 788 45.22 -9.73 6.24
CA ASP A 788 45.07 -9.01 4.97
C ASP A 788 44.81 -9.94 3.76
N ALA A 789 43.68 -9.71 3.07
CA ALA A 789 43.22 -10.49 1.92
C ALA A 789 43.00 -11.99 2.22
N GLY A 790 42.32 -12.29 3.35
CA GLY A 790 41.75 -13.60 3.67
C GLY A 790 42.75 -14.69 4.05
N ARG A 791 43.98 -14.33 4.41
CA ARG A 791 45.05 -15.30 4.75
C ARG A 791 45.13 -15.54 6.26
N ASP A 792 45.58 -16.72 6.66
CA ASP A 792 45.79 -17.05 8.07
C ASP A 792 46.72 -16.04 8.76
N GLY A 793 46.35 -15.61 9.97
CA GLY A 793 47.19 -14.83 10.85
C GLY A 793 48.40 -15.62 11.37
N ASN A 794 49.36 -14.91 11.97
CA ASN A 794 50.59 -15.53 12.46
C ASN A 794 50.44 -16.23 13.83
N ASP A 795 49.28 -16.19 14.50
CA ASP A 795 49.08 -16.80 15.83
C ASP A 795 48.01 -17.91 15.81
N GLN A 796 48.49 -19.14 15.62
CA GLN A 796 47.76 -20.17 14.85
C GLN A 796 46.57 -20.85 15.56
N GLN A 797 46.31 -20.59 16.84
CA GLN A 797 45.18 -21.19 17.57
C GLN A 797 44.08 -20.17 17.90
N SER A 798 44.44 -19.01 18.48
CA SER A 798 43.47 -17.93 18.75
C SER A 798 42.79 -17.46 17.45
N ASP A 799 43.56 -17.36 16.36
CA ASP A 799 43.05 -16.92 15.07
C ASP A 799 42.18 -18.01 14.40
N ALA A 800 42.35 -19.29 14.76
CA ALA A 800 41.46 -20.37 14.33
C ALA A 800 40.13 -20.35 15.10
N ASP A 801 40.19 -20.26 16.43
CA ASP A 801 39.02 -20.24 17.31
C ASP A 801 38.14 -18.99 17.06
N MET A 802 38.77 -17.83 16.80
CA MET A 802 38.06 -16.59 16.42
C MET A 802 37.37 -16.67 15.05
N ARG A 803 37.95 -17.39 14.08
CA ARG A 803 37.32 -17.60 12.76
C ARG A 803 36.16 -18.57 12.82
N GLU A 804 36.27 -19.68 13.55
CA GLU A 804 35.19 -20.66 13.64
C GLU A 804 33.94 -20.08 14.35
N GLN A 805 34.10 -19.05 15.18
CA GLN A 805 32.99 -18.27 15.74
C GLN A 805 32.18 -17.49 14.67
N GLU A 806 32.72 -17.20 13.49
CA GLU A 806 31.99 -16.55 12.39
C GLU A 806 30.69 -17.30 12.03
N LYS A 807 30.69 -18.63 12.24
CA LYS A 807 29.53 -19.51 12.02
C LYS A 807 28.35 -19.27 12.95
N GLU A 808 28.57 -18.70 14.13
CA GLU A 808 27.48 -18.30 15.03
C GLU A 808 26.67 -17.11 14.46
N ASN A 809 27.20 -16.41 13.45
CA ASN A 809 26.69 -15.14 12.96
C ASN A 809 26.13 -15.19 11.53
N PHE A 810 26.36 -16.26 10.76
CA PHE A 810 25.78 -16.41 9.42
C PHE A 810 24.27 -16.68 9.51
N ILE A 811 23.51 -15.87 8.78
CA ILE A 811 22.04 -15.87 8.76
C ILE A 811 21.49 -15.80 7.33
N GLN A 812 20.26 -16.28 7.16
CA GLN A 812 19.43 -16.04 6.00
C GLN A 812 18.00 -15.71 6.43
N GLU A 813 17.27 -14.99 5.58
CA GLU A 813 15.84 -14.76 5.73
C GLU A 813 15.20 -14.59 4.34
N GLU A 814 13.90 -14.88 4.22
CA GLU A 814 13.19 -14.57 2.99
C GLU A 814 13.16 -13.06 2.75
N LEU A 815 13.27 -12.66 1.47
CA LEU A 815 13.08 -11.27 1.07
C LEU A 815 11.59 -11.10 0.76
N TYR A 816 10.93 -10.34 1.63
CA TYR A 816 9.48 -10.26 1.65
C TYR A 816 8.98 -9.38 0.50
N ILE A 817 8.52 -10.04 -0.57
CA ILE A 817 7.85 -9.39 -1.70
C ILE A 817 6.53 -8.82 -1.18
N HIS A 818 6.52 -7.52 -0.93
CA HIS A 818 5.32 -6.75 -0.63
C HIS A 818 4.79 -6.00 -1.85
N GLY A 819 5.61 -5.78 -2.89
CA GLY A 819 5.19 -5.16 -4.14
C GLY A 819 3.87 -5.73 -4.69
N LYS A 820 3.05 -4.89 -5.32
CA LYS A 820 1.83 -5.28 -6.03
C LYS A 820 1.89 -4.77 -7.47
N VAL A 821 2.63 -5.47 -8.32
CA VAL A 821 2.91 -5.08 -9.70
C VAL A 821 2.65 -6.22 -10.69
N LEU A 822 1.99 -5.88 -11.80
CA LEU A 822 1.82 -6.70 -12.99
C LEU A 822 2.52 -5.99 -14.16
N ILE A 823 3.31 -6.71 -14.94
CA ILE A 823 3.92 -6.23 -16.20
C ILE A 823 3.58 -7.21 -17.31
N VAL A 824 3.03 -6.70 -18.42
CA VAL A 824 2.65 -7.51 -19.58
C VAL A 824 3.36 -7.02 -20.84
N ASP A 825 3.97 -7.98 -21.57
CA ASP A 825 4.63 -7.83 -22.86
C ASP A 825 5.68 -6.69 -22.97
N ASP A 826 6.30 -6.27 -21.86
CA ASP A 826 7.10 -5.03 -21.77
C ASP A 826 6.36 -3.80 -22.34
N ARG A 827 5.02 -3.72 -22.16
CA ARG A 827 4.17 -2.60 -22.62
C ARG A 827 3.25 -2.04 -21.55
N VAL A 828 2.52 -2.92 -20.86
CA VAL A 828 1.53 -2.53 -19.84
C VAL A 828 2.12 -2.77 -18.45
N VAL A 829 1.91 -1.84 -17.53
CA VAL A 829 2.14 -2.03 -16.09
C VAL A 829 0.86 -1.74 -15.32
N ILE A 830 0.50 -2.58 -14.37
CA ILE A 830 -0.42 -2.21 -13.28
C ILE A 830 0.39 -2.17 -11.99
N CYS A 831 0.32 -1.07 -11.24
CA CYS A 831 0.99 -0.93 -9.94
C CYS A 831 0.06 -0.24 -8.94
N GLY A 832 0.14 -0.59 -7.66
CA GLY A 832 -0.65 0.05 -6.62
C GLY A 832 -0.64 -0.74 -5.32
N SER A 833 -1.79 -0.78 -4.66
CA SER A 833 -1.96 -1.35 -3.31
C SER A 833 -2.60 -2.74 -3.30
N SER A 834 -3.34 -3.09 -4.36
CA SER A 834 -4.16 -4.31 -4.47
C SER A 834 -3.38 -5.62 -4.60
N ASN A 835 -3.59 -6.53 -3.66
CA ASN A 835 -3.06 -7.90 -3.73
C ASN A 835 -3.88 -8.80 -4.69
N ILE A 836 -3.36 -9.96 -5.07
CA ILE A 836 -4.16 -11.00 -5.75
C ILE A 836 -4.79 -11.88 -4.66
N ASN A 837 -5.92 -11.42 -4.14
CA ASN A 837 -6.79 -12.09 -3.17
C ASN A 837 -8.21 -11.49 -3.24
N ASP A 838 -9.24 -12.17 -2.74
CA ASP A 838 -10.62 -11.68 -2.72
C ASP A 838 -10.77 -10.42 -1.86
N ARG A 839 -9.99 -10.30 -0.78
CA ARG A 839 -9.88 -9.10 0.06
C ARG A 839 -9.57 -7.82 -0.73
N SER A 840 -8.70 -7.88 -1.74
CA SER A 840 -8.30 -6.71 -2.54
C SER A 840 -9.08 -6.59 -3.87
N GLN A 841 -9.61 -7.67 -4.42
CA GLN A 841 -10.10 -7.73 -5.80
C GLN A 841 -11.63 -7.61 -5.96
N LEU A 842 -12.43 -7.90 -4.92
CA LEU A 842 -13.90 -7.92 -5.05
C LEU A 842 -14.59 -6.54 -4.87
N GLY A 843 -13.86 -5.46 -4.61
CA GLY A 843 -14.41 -4.11 -4.44
C GLY A 843 -15.12 -3.84 -3.11
N PHE A 844 -15.88 -4.82 -2.58
CA PHE A 844 -16.66 -4.69 -1.34
C PHE A 844 -15.93 -5.13 -0.06
N HIS A 845 -14.69 -5.59 -0.17
CA HIS A 845 -13.79 -5.90 0.93
C HIS A 845 -12.88 -4.69 1.24
N ASP A 846 -11.55 -4.83 1.23
CA ASP A 846 -10.63 -3.72 1.51
C ASP A 846 -10.67 -2.68 0.37
N SER A 847 -10.50 -1.40 0.71
CA SER A 847 -10.36 -0.36 -0.31
C SER A 847 -8.92 -0.29 -0.81
N GLU A 848 -8.77 -0.24 -2.13
CA GLU A 848 -7.50 -0.32 -2.85
C GLU A 848 -7.48 0.71 -3.98
N LEU A 849 -6.28 1.20 -4.31
CA LEU A 849 -6.05 2.10 -5.44
C LEU A 849 -4.82 1.64 -6.23
N SER A 850 -4.96 1.58 -7.55
CA SER A 850 -3.91 1.17 -8.49
C SER A 850 -3.97 2.01 -9.77
N ILE A 851 -2.87 2.04 -10.52
CA ILE A 851 -2.72 2.75 -11.79
C ILE A 851 -2.31 1.75 -12.88
N VAL A 852 -3.04 1.77 -14.00
CA VAL A 852 -2.72 1.05 -15.24
C VAL A 852 -1.96 2.01 -16.15
N MET A 853 -0.86 1.58 -16.76
CA MET A 853 0.12 2.44 -17.42
C MET A 853 0.62 1.82 -18.71
N GLU A 854 0.64 2.61 -19.78
CA GLU A 854 1.08 2.25 -21.13
C GLU A 854 1.93 3.40 -21.69
N ASP A 855 3.19 3.14 -22.07
CA ASP A 855 4.09 4.20 -22.50
C ASP A 855 4.02 4.42 -24.02
N THR A 856 3.67 5.63 -24.45
CA THR A 856 3.68 6.03 -25.87
C THR A 856 5.10 6.26 -26.42
N LEU A 857 6.13 6.19 -25.57
CA LEU A 857 7.53 6.18 -26.00
C LEU A 857 8.05 4.74 -26.17
N ALA A 858 8.26 4.35 -27.43
CA ALA A 858 8.89 3.08 -27.77
C ALA A 858 10.38 3.04 -27.43
N VAL A 859 10.81 1.90 -26.88
CA VAL A 859 12.21 1.47 -26.87
C VAL A 859 12.38 0.26 -27.80
N ASP A 860 13.53 0.17 -28.49
CA ASP A 860 13.91 -1.03 -29.23
C ASP A 860 14.28 -2.17 -28.27
N SER A 861 13.76 -3.35 -28.58
CA SER A 861 13.82 -4.55 -27.74
C SER A 861 13.76 -5.78 -28.64
N THR A 862 13.81 -6.96 -28.01
CA THR A 862 13.74 -8.26 -28.66
C THR A 862 12.75 -9.11 -27.89
N MET A 863 11.94 -9.91 -28.58
CA MET A 863 10.95 -10.80 -27.97
C MET A 863 10.92 -12.11 -28.77
N ASP A 864 11.19 -13.25 -28.12
CA ASP A 864 11.36 -14.56 -28.80
C ASP A 864 12.40 -14.48 -29.95
N GLY A 865 13.52 -13.79 -29.72
CA GLY A 865 14.59 -13.57 -30.69
C GLY A 865 14.24 -12.64 -31.87
N ARG A 866 13.07 -11.98 -31.85
CA ARG A 866 12.59 -11.09 -32.94
C ARG A 866 12.61 -9.62 -32.49
N PRO A 867 12.92 -8.66 -33.38
CA PRO A 867 12.81 -7.24 -33.05
C PRO A 867 11.41 -6.87 -32.58
N PHE A 868 11.33 -6.17 -31.45
CA PHE A 868 10.09 -5.81 -30.77
C PHE A 868 10.12 -4.35 -30.32
N LYS A 869 8.97 -3.68 -30.37
CA LYS A 869 8.78 -2.35 -29.77
C LYS A 869 8.07 -2.49 -28.44
N ALA A 870 8.80 -2.18 -27.39
CA ALA A 870 8.36 -2.17 -25.99
C ALA A 870 8.09 -0.73 -25.54
N GLY A 871 7.24 -0.54 -24.52
CA GLY A 871 7.06 0.77 -23.88
C GLY A 871 8.19 1.05 -22.89
N LEU A 872 8.76 2.26 -22.90
CA LEU A 872 9.95 2.59 -22.11
C LEU A 872 9.74 2.36 -20.60
N HIS A 873 8.64 2.85 -20.02
CA HIS A 873 8.32 2.65 -18.59
C HIS A 873 8.27 1.16 -18.22
N ALA A 874 7.51 0.35 -18.95
CA ALA A 874 7.34 -1.09 -18.70
C ALA A 874 8.67 -1.86 -18.86
N ALA A 875 9.39 -1.62 -19.96
CA ALA A 875 10.66 -2.27 -20.23
C ALA A 875 11.75 -1.89 -19.21
N SER A 876 11.87 -0.60 -18.85
CA SER A 876 12.89 -0.16 -17.89
C SER A 876 12.67 -0.75 -16.49
N LEU A 877 11.42 -0.74 -16.00
CA LEU A 877 11.03 -1.34 -14.73
C LEU A 877 11.34 -2.85 -14.70
N ARG A 878 10.83 -3.59 -15.69
CA ARG A 878 10.97 -5.06 -15.77
C ARG A 878 12.43 -5.48 -15.88
N ARG A 879 13.25 -4.73 -16.64
CA ARG A 879 14.70 -4.98 -16.74
C ARG A 879 15.44 -4.66 -15.45
N MET A 880 15.03 -3.65 -14.69
CA MET A 880 15.65 -3.34 -13.39
C MET A 880 15.35 -4.43 -12.36
N LEU A 881 14.07 -4.77 -12.14
CA LEU A 881 13.65 -5.86 -11.24
C LEU A 881 14.37 -7.18 -11.58
N TRP A 882 14.38 -7.58 -12.86
CA TRP A 882 15.05 -8.83 -13.26
C TRP A 882 16.56 -8.81 -13.06
N ARG A 883 17.22 -7.65 -13.18
CA ARG A 883 18.66 -7.53 -12.91
C ARG A 883 18.97 -7.51 -11.41
N GLU A 884 18.07 -6.99 -10.59
CA GLU A 884 18.16 -7.01 -9.13
C GLU A 884 18.07 -8.44 -8.60
N HIS A 885 17.00 -9.16 -8.99
CA HIS A 885 16.76 -10.57 -8.63
C HIS A 885 17.90 -11.50 -9.06
N LEU A 886 18.60 -11.16 -10.16
CA LEU A 886 19.79 -11.85 -10.67
C LEU A 886 21.15 -11.33 -10.16
N GLY A 887 21.21 -10.28 -9.33
CA GLY A 887 22.49 -9.72 -8.86
C GLY A 887 23.34 -9.08 -9.97
N LEU A 888 22.70 -8.56 -11.02
CA LEU A 888 23.27 -7.87 -12.18
C LEU A 888 23.18 -6.33 -12.07
N LEU A 889 22.88 -5.82 -10.88
CA LEU A 889 23.01 -4.41 -10.49
C LEU A 889 24.09 -4.28 -9.38
N PRO A 890 24.85 -3.17 -9.33
CA PRO A 890 25.74 -2.89 -8.21
C PRO A 890 24.95 -2.57 -6.93
N ALA A 891 25.59 -2.70 -5.77
CA ALA A 891 24.99 -2.30 -4.50
C ALA A 891 24.73 -0.77 -4.43
N GLN A 892 23.65 -0.37 -3.76
CA GLN A 892 23.30 1.04 -3.58
C GLN A 892 23.96 1.64 -2.32
N ASN A 893 24.51 2.85 -2.46
CA ASN A 893 24.93 3.69 -1.33
C ASN A 893 23.71 4.21 -0.55
N LEU A 894 23.83 4.37 0.78
CA LEU A 894 22.74 4.91 1.61
C LEU A 894 22.36 6.35 1.24
N ASP A 895 23.33 7.19 0.90
CA ASP A 895 23.06 8.49 0.31
C ASP A 895 22.52 8.33 -1.12
N ALA A 896 21.38 8.97 -1.36
CA ALA A 896 20.67 8.97 -2.63
C ALA A 896 20.50 10.40 -3.21
N THR A 897 21.11 11.41 -2.58
CA THR A 897 20.97 12.84 -2.92
C THR A 897 21.46 13.18 -4.35
N GLN A 898 22.29 12.33 -4.95
CA GLN A 898 22.74 12.45 -6.35
C GLN A 898 22.34 11.25 -7.21
N ASP A 899 21.51 10.34 -6.69
CA ASP A 899 20.97 9.21 -7.45
C ASP A 899 19.73 9.68 -8.22
N PRO A 900 19.71 9.59 -9.57
CA PRO A 900 18.57 10.03 -10.36
C PRO A 900 17.32 9.22 -10.03
N ASN A 901 17.41 7.92 -9.73
CA ASN A 901 16.24 7.09 -9.43
C ASN A 901 15.51 7.56 -8.16
N ALA A 902 16.25 8.06 -7.17
CA ALA A 902 15.74 8.50 -5.88
C ALA A 902 15.15 9.93 -5.86
N GLN A 903 15.11 10.64 -6.99
CA GLN A 903 14.47 11.96 -7.09
C GLN A 903 12.99 11.85 -7.49
N PRO A 904 12.15 12.86 -7.22
CA PRO A 904 10.80 12.95 -7.78
C PRO A 904 10.78 12.83 -9.32
N PRO A 905 9.64 12.46 -9.95
CA PRO A 905 9.44 12.72 -11.37
C PRO A 905 9.62 14.23 -11.67
N GLY A 906 10.12 14.55 -12.86
CA GLY A 906 10.41 15.93 -13.28
C GLY A 906 11.82 16.44 -12.91
N ASP A 907 12.38 16.01 -11.77
CA ASP A 907 13.76 16.32 -11.36
C ASP A 907 14.82 15.51 -12.12
N GLY A 908 14.42 14.35 -12.65
CA GLY A 908 15.23 13.47 -13.47
C GLY A 908 14.47 12.18 -13.77
N ASP A 909 14.75 11.57 -14.92
CA ASP A 909 14.16 10.29 -15.32
C ASP A 909 14.87 9.12 -14.58
N ASN A 910 14.34 7.90 -14.67
CA ASN A 910 15.02 6.73 -14.10
C ASN A 910 16.33 6.42 -14.84
N ASP A 911 17.43 6.15 -14.12
CA ASP A 911 18.61 5.51 -14.70
C ASP A 911 18.49 4.00 -14.52
N TRP A 912 18.13 3.33 -15.62
CA TRP A 912 18.04 1.87 -15.75
C TRP A 912 19.28 1.27 -16.44
N PHE A 913 20.38 2.03 -16.51
CA PHE A 913 21.65 1.65 -17.11
C PHE A 913 21.50 1.13 -18.56
N ALA A 914 20.70 1.84 -19.36
CA ALA A 914 20.24 1.45 -20.70
C ALA A 914 21.34 1.08 -21.73
N ASN A 915 22.60 1.43 -21.46
CA ASN A 915 23.74 1.19 -22.35
C ASN A 915 24.72 0.12 -21.82
N ASP A 916 24.36 -0.64 -20.78
CA ASP A 916 25.20 -1.72 -20.25
C ASP A 916 24.81 -3.12 -20.78
N ARG A 917 25.79 -4.04 -20.75
CA ARG A 917 25.66 -5.39 -21.29
C ARG A 917 24.62 -6.28 -20.58
N TYR A 918 24.23 -5.93 -19.35
CA TYR A 918 23.25 -6.71 -18.57
C TYR A 918 21.84 -6.25 -18.90
N ASN A 919 21.63 -4.96 -19.19
CA ASN A 919 20.40 -4.48 -19.83
C ASN A 919 20.13 -5.22 -21.14
N ASP A 920 21.15 -5.34 -22.00
CA ASP A 920 21.07 -6.11 -23.26
C ASP A 920 20.74 -7.59 -23.01
N PHE A 921 21.40 -8.20 -22.01
CA PHE A 921 21.16 -9.60 -21.62
C PHE A 921 19.73 -9.87 -21.14
N VAL A 922 19.14 -8.94 -20.38
CA VAL A 922 17.73 -9.03 -19.94
C VAL A 922 16.73 -8.43 -20.94
N ALA A 923 17.16 -8.03 -22.15
CA ALA A 923 16.30 -7.30 -23.09
C ALA A 923 15.19 -8.15 -23.71
N ASP A 924 15.37 -9.48 -23.83
CA ASP A 924 14.37 -10.45 -24.28
C ASP A 924 13.97 -11.41 -23.15
N PRO A 925 12.79 -11.22 -22.51
CA PRO A 925 12.34 -12.08 -21.41
C PRO A 925 12.03 -13.52 -21.84
N LEU A 926 11.93 -13.77 -23.15
CA LEU A 926 11.74 -15.09 -23.75
C LEU A 926 13.05 -15.71 -24.28
N SER A 927 14.20 -15.07 -24.10
CA SER A 927 15.52 -15.65 -24.43
C SER A 927 15.78 -16.95 -23.66
N ASP A 928 16.25 -17.98 -24.36
CA ASP A 928 16.61 -19.27 -23.75
C ASP A 928 17.92 -19.20 -22.94
N GLU A 929 18.83 -18.28 -23.29
CA GLU A 929 20.09 -18.06 -22.55
C GLU A 929 19.79 -17.37 -21.20
N LEU A 930 18.98 -16.31 -21.24
CA LEU A 930 18.49 -15.63 -20.04
C LEU A 930 17.70 -16.59 -19.14
N TRP A 931 16.85 -17.43 -19.74
CA TRP A 931 16.05 -18.40 -18.99
C TRP A 931 16.88 -19.53 -18.37
N ALA A 932 17.91 -20.01 -19.06
CA ALA A 932 18.86 -20.95 -18.52
C ALA A 932 19.61 -20.35 -17.32
N THR A 933 20.09 -19.11 -17.41
CA THR A 933 20.71 -18.40 -16.29
C THR A 933 19.75 -18.23 -15.12
N TRP A 934 18.55 -17.69 -15.36
CA TRP A 934 17.50 -17.46 -14.34
C TRP A 934 17.17 -18.74 -13.56
N THR A 935 16.89 -19.83 -14.28
CA THR A 935 16.52 -21.12 -13.65
C THR A 935 17.71 -21.83 -13.01
N GLN A 936 18.92 -21.74 -13.58
CA GLN A 936 20.14 -22.26 -12.95
C GLN A 936 20.45 -21.52 -11.64
N GLN A 937 20.30 -20.20 -11.63
CA GLN A 937 20.58 -19.34 -10.48
C GLN A 937 19.58 -19.56 -9.35
N ALA A 938 18.28 -19.56 -9.65
CA ALA A 938 17.23 -19.94 -8.70
C ALA A 938 17.47 -21.35 -8.12
N THR A 939 17.88 -22.32 -8.95
CA THR A 939 18.24 -23.68 -8.50
C THR A 939 19.44 -23.69 -7.57
N THR A 940 20.50 -22.94 -7.92
CA THR A 940 21.76 -22.88 -7.16
C THR A 940 21.53 -22.24 -5.79
N ASN A 941 20.88 -21.07 -5.77
CA ASN A 941 20.51 -20.35 -4.55
C ASN A 941 19.64 -21.25 -3.64
N THR A 942 18.58 -21.87 -4.18
CA THR A 942 17.68 -22.75 -3.41
C THR A 942 18.43 -23.93 -2.78
N GLN A 943 19.39 -24.54 -3.49
CA GLN A 943 20.21 -25.62 -2.95
C GLN A 943 21.13 -25.14 -1.83
N ILE A 944 21.78 -23.97 -1.97
CA ILE A 944 22.68 -23.43 -0.94
C ILE A 944 21.91 -23.06 0.33
N PHE A 945 20.78 -22.36 0.19
CA PHE A 945 19.91 -22.00 1.32
C PHE A 945 19.35 -23.25 2.05
N ARG A 946 18.98 -24.28 1.29
CA ARG A 946 18.60 -25.59 1.84
C ARG A 946 19.75 -26.24 2.61
N HIS A 947 20.95 -26.35 2.02
CA HIS A 947 22.03 -27.17 2.58
C HIS A 947 22.81 -26.50 3.73
N LEU A 948 22.95 -25.17 3.74
CA LEU A 948 23.62 -24.44 4.82
C LEU A 948 22.69 -24.18 6.01
N PHE A 949 21.46 -23.73 5.73
CA PHE A 949 20.56 -23.17 6.75
C PHE A 949 19.34 -24.04 7.04
N HIS A 950 19.06 -25.10 6.26
CA HIS A 950 17.73 -25.74 6.25
C HIS A 950 16.63 -24.67 6.22
N ALA A 951 16.75 -23.76 5.24
CA ALA A 951 15.80 -22.67 5.03
C ALA A 951 14.42 -23.25 4.67
N ASP A 952 13.37 -22.69 5.26
CA ASP A 952 11.98 -23.11 5.05
C ASP A 952 11.16 -22.02 4.33
N PRO A 953 10.11 -22.39 3.58
CA PRO A 953 9.63 -23.75 3.30
C PRO A 953 10.51 -24.47 2.26
N ASP A 954 10.34 -25.79 2.10
CA ASP A 954 11.13 -26.60 1.17
C ASP A 954 10.36 -27.78 0.54
N ASP A 955 10.55 -28.01 -0.76
CA ASP A 955 9.86 -29.08 -1.50
C ASP A 955 10.23 -30.50 -1.07
N ASN A 956 11.31 -30.73 -0.31
CA ASN A 956 11.62 -32.06 0.24
C ASN A 956 10.83 -32.37 1.52
N VAL A 957 10.07 -31.40 2.04
CA VAL A 957 9.25 -31.52 3.25
C VAL A 957 7.78 -31.58 2.87
N LYS A 958 7.25 -32.79 2.68
CA LYS A 958 5.87 -33.05 2.23
C LYS A 958 4.85 -33.15 3.36
N ASN A 959 5.28 -33.34 4.62
CA ASN A 959 4.42 -33.47 5.79
C ASN A 959 5.12 -32.98 7.09
N PHE A 960 4.34 -32.87 8.19
CA PHE A 960 4.84 -32.33 9.47
C PHE A 960 5.93 -33.20 10.15
N GLU A 961 5.91 -34.53 9.99
CA GLU A 961 6.98 -35.40 10.55
C GLU A 961 8.32 -35.12 9.87
N GLN A 962 8.32 -34.95 8.54
CA GLN A 962 9.48 -34.51 7.78
C GLN A 962 9.92 -33.09 8.16
N TYR A 963 8.98 -32.20 8.49
CA TYR A 963 9.29 -30.82 8.88
C TYR A 963 9.94 -30.72 10.26
N ASP A 964 9.46 -31.49 11.24
CA ASP A 964 10.12 -31.62 12.55
C ASP A 964 11.52 -32.24 12.44
N HIS A 965 11.71 -33.21 11.53
CA HIS A 965 13.03 -33.76 11.24
C HIS A 965 13.96 -32.73 10.56
N PHE A 966 13.43 -31.91 9.64
CA PHE A 966 14.18 -30.90 8.88
C PHE A 966 14.60 -29.70 9.74
N LEU A 967 13.71 -29.18 10.60
CA LEU A 967 14.01 -28.05 11.47
C LEU A 967 14.74 -28.45 12.77
N GLY A 968 14.60 -29.70 13.20
CA GLY A 968 15.02 -30.16 14.53
C GLY A 968 14.07 -29.72 15.65
N ALA A 969 14.43 -30.05 16.89
CA ALA A 969 13.60 -29.75 18.06
C ALA A 969 13.37 -28.23 18.23
N LYS A 970 12.14 -27.82 18.58
CA LYS A 970 11.80 -26.40 18.80
C LYS A 970 12.77 -25.75 19.79
N GLY A 971 13.39 -24.65 19.37
CA GLY A 971 14.40 -23.91 20.16
C GLY A 971 15.82 -24.50 20.15
N SER A 972 16.13 -25.58 19.41
CA SER A 972 17.51 -26.11 19.35
C SER A 972 18.45 -25.27 18.50
N ARG A 973 17.93 -24.34 17.68
CA ARG A 973 18.66 -23.39 16.85
C ARG A 973 17.94 -22.04 16.83
N LYS A 974 18.69 -20.96 16.59
CA LYS A 974 18.10 -19.65 16.29
C LYS A 974 17.53 -19.64 14.87
N MET A 975 16.46 -18.88 14.67
CA MET A 975 15.83 -18.71 13.37
C MET A 975 16.80 -18.06 12.36
N GLY A 976 16.75 -18.50 11.11
CA GLY A 976 17.63 -18.01 10.04
C GLY A 976 19.09 -18.46 10.09
N HIS A 977 19.59 -19.03 11.20
CA HIS A 977 21.00 -19.41 11.37
C HIS A 977 21.34 -20.76 10.70
N LEU A 978 22.63 -21.03 10.52
CA LEU A 978 23.15 -22.30 9.98
C LEU A 978 22.54 -23.52 10.71
N PHE A 979 22.24 -24.58 9.95
CA PHE A 979 21.72 -25.83 10.49
C PHE A 979 22.81 -26.70 11.13
N ASP A 980 23.95 -26.82 10.45
CA ASP A 980 25.07 -27.67 10.89
C ASP A 980 26.26 -26.81 11.36
N PRO A 981 26.40 -26.54 12.68
CA PRO A 981 27.50 -25.74 13.21
C PRO A 981 28.86 -26.46 13.16
N TYR A 982 28.91 -27.74 12.75
CA TYR A 982 30.16 -28.51 12.65
C TYR A 982 30.83 -28.40 11.27
N GLN A 983 30.19 -27.78 10.27
CA GLN A 983 30.84 -27.47 9.00
C GLN A 983 31.98 -26.46 9.21
N PRO A 984 33.13 -26.57 8.50
CA PRO A 984 34.20 -25.57 8.58
C PRO A 984 33.75 -24.21 8.04
N VAL A 985 34.14 -23.11 8.68
CA VAL A 985 33.75 -21.75 8.29
C VAL A 985 34.06 -21.43 6.82
N ASP A 986 35.22 -21.88 6.33
CA ASP A 986 35.64 -21.62 4.96
C ASP A 986 34.81 -22.39 3.92
N HIS A 987 34.16 -23.50 4.30
CA HIS A 987 33.20 -24.19 3.43
C HIS A 987 31.91 -23.37 3.30
N VAL A 988 31.35 -22.88 4.42
CA VAL A 988 30.15 -22.03 4.42
C VAL A 988 30.36 -20.82 3.51
N ARG A 989 31.51 -20.14 3.62
CA ARG A 989 31.86 -18.98 2.80
C ARG A 989 32.01 -19.35 1.31
N GLN A 990 32.65 -20.48 0.99
CA GLN A 990 32.77 -20.98 -0.40
C GLN A 990 31.45 -21.46 -1.02
N GLU A 991 30.45 -21.84 -0.23
CA GLU A 991 29.10 -22.10 -0.72
C GLU A 991 28.33 -20.79 -0.96
N LEU A 992 28.43 -19.82 -0.05
CA LEU A 992 27.81 -18.49 -0.20
C LEU A 992 28.38 -17.69 -1.39
N ASP A 993 29.65 -17.84 -1.74
CA ASP A 993 30.30 -17.27 -2.94
C ASP A 993 29.52 -17.50 -4.26
N LYS A 994 28.76 -18.61 -4.30
CA LYS A 994 27.99 -19.08 -5.46
C LYS A 994 26.59 -18.46 -5.53
N VAL A 995 26.09 -17.92 -4.43
CA VAL A 995 24.82 -17.19 -4.40
C VAL A 995 24.98 -15.89 -5.18
N ARG A 996 24.03 -15.60 -6.06
CA ARG A 996 23.97 -14.35 -6.83
C ARG A 996 22.54 -13.85 -6.87
N GLY A 997 22.36 -12.55 -6.67
CA GLY A 997 21.05 -11.96 -6.46
C GLY A 997 20.27 -12.67 -5.36
N HIS A 998 18.94 -12.57 -5.43
CA HIS A 998 18.03 -12.97 -4.35
C HIS A 998 17.07 -14.09 -4.79
N ILE A 999 17.03 -14.45 -6.08
CA ILE A 999 16.01 -15.38 -6.60
C ILE A 999 16.17 -16.83 -6.13
N VAL A 1000 15.04 -17.45 -5.77
CA VAL A 1000 14.90 -18.86 -5.39
C VAL A 1000 13.57 -19.42 -5.93
N TRP A 1001 13.47 -20.75 -6.02
CA TRP A 1001 12.23 -21.42 -6.46
C TRP A 1001 11.18 -21.42 -5.36
N MET A 1002 9.93 -21.06 -5.70
CA MET A 1002 8.80 -21.16 -4.76
C MET A 1002 8.48 -22.64 -4.49
N PRO A 1003 8.51 -23.12 -3.23
CA PRO A 1003 8.30 -24.53 -2.91
C PRO A 1003 6.82 -24.90 -2.97
N LEU A 1004 6.33 -25.32 -4.15
CA LEU A 1004 4.92 -25.64 -4.42
C LEU A 1004 4.45 -26.97 -3.81
N ASP A 1005 5.36 -27.86 -3.43
CA ASP A 1005 5.08 -29.18 -2.83
C ASP A 1005 5.23 -29.18 -1.29
N PHE A 1006 5.68 -28.08 -0.68
CA PHE A 1006 5.85 -28.02 0.78
C PHE A 1006 4.54 -28.34 1.51
N LEU A 1007 4.58 -29.33 2.41
CA LEU A 1007 3.42 -29.85 3.15
C LEU A 1007 2.26 -30.36 2.25
N CYS A 1008 2.52 -30.83 1.02
CA CYS A 1008 1.45 -31.27 0.10
C CYS A 1008 0.78 -32.62 0.44
N GLU A 1009 1.30 -33.41 1.37
CA GLU A 1009 0.68 -34.64 1.87
C GLU A 1009 -0.28 -34.39 3.07
N VAL A 1010 -0.34 -33.16 3.59
CA VAL A 1010 -1.17 -32.79 4.75
C VAL A 1010 -2.12 -31.64 4.42
N GLN A 1011 -3.27 -31.59 5.11
CA GLN A 1011 -4.14 -30.42 5.07
C GLN A 1011 -3.53 -29.35 5.99
N MET A 1012 -2.99 -28.28 5.40
CA MET A 1012 -2.24 -27.26 6.14
C MET A 1012 -3.13 -26.43 7.08
N ALA A 1013 -4.41 -26.25 6.73
CA ALA A 1013 -5.43 -25.64 7.58
C ALA A 1013 -6.58 -26.63 7.86
N GLU A 1014 -6.62 -27.19 9.06
CA GLU A 1014 -7.79 -27.92 9.58
C GLU A 1014 -8.93 -26.94 9.86
N GLN A 1015 -10.17 -27.32 9.51
CA GLN A 1015 -11.34 -26.50 9.83
C GLN A 1015 -11.62 -26.52 11.34
N GLY A 1016 -11.67 -25.33 11.95
CA GLY A 1016 -11.71 -25.18 13.41
C GLY A 1016 -12.09 -23.77 13.85
N LEU A 1017 -11.88 -23.45 15.14
CA LEU A 1017 -12.36 -22.18 15.71
C LEU A 1017 -11.74 -20.91 15.07
N GLN A 1018 -10.53 -21.00 14.51
CA GLN A 1018 -9.89 -19.88 13.80
C GLN A 1018 -10.20 -19.86 12.29
N VAL A 1019 -10.39 -21.02 11.65
CA VAL A 1019 -10.70 -21.15 10.21
C VAL A 1019 -12.01 -21.91 10.06
N ASN A 1020 -13.10 -21.16 9.93
CA ASN A 1020 -14.47 -21.65 9.76
C ASN A 1020 -15.23 -20.74 8.79
N SER A 1021 -16.46 -21.11 8.42
CA SER A 1021 -17.29 -20.40 7.43
C SER A 1021 -17.61 -18.93 7.72
N PHE A 1022 -17.27 -18.38 8.90
CA PHE A 1022 -17.39 -16.96 9.22
C PHE A 1022 -16.04 -16.22 9.24
N THR A 1023 -14.91 -16.92 9.25
CA THR A 1023 -13.56 -16.36 9.22
C THR A 1023 -12.78 -16.70 7.96
N GLU A 1024 -13.29 -17.61 7.13
CA GLU A 1024 -12.66 -18.08 5.90
C GLU A 1024 -12.34 -16.92 4.94
N SER A 1025 -13.27 -15.97 4.78
CA SER A 1025 -13.12 -14.76 3.96
C SER A 1025 -12.09 -13.74 4.49
N VAL A 1026 -11.53 -13.95 5.68
CA VAL A 1026 -10.43 -13.11 6.21
C VAL A 1026 -9.09 -13.49 5.56
N TYR A 1027 -8.98 -14.73 5.05
CA TYR A 1027 -7.74 -15.36 4.57
C TYR A 1027 -7.68 -15.54 3.04
N THR A 1028 -8.65 -15.01 2.28
CA THR A 1028 -8.88 -15.29 0.84
C THR A 1028 -8.73 -14.09 -0.07
#